data_AF-A0A959IHI1-F1
#
_entry.id   AF-A0A959IHI1-F1
#
_cell.length_a   1.000
_cell.length_b   1.000
_cell.length_c   1.000
_cell.angle_alpha   90.00
_cell.angle_beta   90.00
_cell.angle_gamma   90.00
#
_symmetry.space_group_name_H-M   'P 1'
#
loop_
_entity.id
_entity.type
_entity.pdbx_description
1 polymer ?
#
loop_
_entity_poly.entity_id
_entity_poly.type
_entity_poly.pdbx_seq_one_letter_code
_entity_poly.pdbx_strand_id
1 'polypeptide(L)'
;MASLNAFFKVGVLAAFLLSTPTLLVAQRIPNLQTGPETWPGAENCLFSKAQAKKMLDPEFRSRQEALERDLYIKASELIRGRLTPGSGRESLAEDILTIPLIIHVIHLSTEPNPGDGPSNPTDAQILAGIQHLNDAYRNIGVYGDNGHQSHPALQSVDVGIEFCLAQRDINGAPTTGILRYANDTFSNLNYDQEDPQMQQWVAEQDNFVYPGTDYAHVWLVNDICSGSGTAEDPENCNIAGYAYFPGGHGQVNNGVINLASYWGSSTNASKVHIHEFGHYLNLYHTFQGGCTNNDCLADGDRVCDTPPDNRQSYSNCGAADNSCSTDTDDTSANNPFDSDVDDLYENYMDYSSNACQNTFTQGQKDRMRLALLGTRSSLLSSQACIPVAGVEAGINRILYPDLNICNTTFSPVVEVQNNGDQPITSLTFAIYIDGNLRPEENWNGNLPSGEMSNISLSEISFAGPGEHELLIEILNSNGQPDPFSNNNRARKVFMYAASLTSLPFCSDLEINALPSGWTIYNPDNYVGFETYPVNTCADGGDYALALQTWGTFPSKQTVERILTQPIDLSHATEVSLSFDIAHALTYTNFNTILDISISRDCGLSYTSVYRKTGQELSTIYVPAGSADDPDAFYIPGSCSEWRTETIPLSSYLGDEILIRFEASTADIANSTYGYYWGNNLYLDNICLNGSGSFSDCSTEELELLNGVIASGTYDDAATIMAGTNLLANAEVYFEAAEAIYLLPGFTANEGSKLSAVIRPCGAAAQEDANDPMLLPSELAKPDTLEPFRLPQIELQLYPNPFAAQTTVRYYLGQMEATVEMRLTDMHGQTLRTFPFTVTESGWHEFLLDRKDLPTGIYFLQLRTKDQLISKKLVVI
;
A
#
# COMPACT_ATOMS: atom_id res chain seq x y z
N MET A 1 -45.58 53.52 44.35
CA MET A 1 -44.57 52.43 44.46
C MET A 1 -45.20 51.14 43.96
N ALA A 2 -44.38 50.17 43.53
CA ALA A 2 -44.71 48.75 43.33
C ALA A 2 -45.63 48.31 42.17
N SER A 3 -45.54 47.01 41.87
CA SER A 3 -46.36 46.14 41.00
C SER A 3 -46.26 46.29 39.46
N LEU A 4 -46.00 45.15 38.78
CA LEU A 4 -46.88 44.39 37.87
C LEU A 4 -46.13 43.03 37.56
N ASN A 5 -46.73 41.84 37.63
CA ASN A 5 -47.62 41.11 36.69
C ASN A 5 -46.94 40.57 35.40
N ALA A 6 -47.29 39.41 34.79
CA ALA A 6 -48.13 38.25 35.20
C ALA A 6 -48.17 37.11 34.11
N PHE A 7 -48.41 35.85 34.53
CA PHE A 7 -49.15 34.74 33.84
C PHE A 7 -48.51 33.98 32.63
N PHE A 8 -48.40 32.62 32.66
CA PHE A 8 -49.29 31.54 32.10
C PHE A 8 -49.44 31.52 30.55
N LYS A 9 -49.38 30.39 29.78
CA LYS A 9 -49.60 28.91 29.94
C LYS A 9 -48.46 28.08 29.26
N VAL A 10 -48.27 26.75 29.31
CA VAL A 10 -48.99 25.49 29.71
C VAL A 10 -49.75 24.69 28.59
N GLY A 11 -49.17 23.54 28.15
CA GLY A 11 -49.80 22.39 27.42
C GLY A 11 -49.04 21.86 26.17
N VAL A 12 -49.09 20.58 25.73
CA VAL A 12 -49.48 19.29 26.39
C VAL A 12 -49.11 18.05 25.50
N LEU A 13 -48.64 16.93 26.09
CA LEU A 13 -48.46 15.55 25.51
C LEU A 13 -47.49 15.37 24.29
N ALA A 14 -46.94 14.20 23.94
CA ALA A 14 -46.87 12.85 24.57
C ALA A 14 -45.59 12.07 24.13
N ALA A 15 -45.33 10.93 24.81
CA ALA A 15 -44.14 10.06 24.72
C ALA A 15 -43.87 9.35 23.37
N PHE A 16 -42.63 8.86 23.19
CA PHE A 16 -42.31 7.42 23.28
C PHE A 16 -40.82 7.17 23.60
N LEU A 17 -40.45 5.93 23.97
CA LEU A 17 -39.06 5.53 24.29
C LEU A 17 -38.34 4.94 23.07
N LEU A 18 -37.02 5.13 22.99
CA LEU A 18 -36.04 4.02 23.04
C LEU A 18 -34.59 4.53 23.19
N SER A 19 -33.68 3.61 23.53
CA SER A 19 -32.31 3.84 24.01
C SER A 19 -31.30 4.31 22.97
N THR A 20 -30.41 5.21 23.38
CA THR A 20 -29.04 5.33 22.84
C THR A 20 -28.02 4.99 23.95
N PRO A 21 -26.87 4.37 23.64
CA PRO A 21 -25.84 4.07 24.64
C PRO A 21 -25.11 5.34 25.10
N THR A 22 -24.55 5.27 26.32
CA THR A 22 -23.94 6.41 27.01
C THR A 22 -22.65 6.89 26.32
N LEU A 23 -22.47 8.21 26.29
CA LEU A 23 -21.22 8.85 25.90
C LEU A 23 -20.06 8.31 26.76
N LEU A 24 -19.07 7.65 26.14
CA LEU A 24 -17.86 7.25 26.87
C LEU A 24 -17.08 8.53 27.23
N VAL A 25 -16.84 8.73 28.53
CA VAL A 25 -16.11 9.91 29.00
C VAL A 25 -14.64 9.76 28.62
N ALA A 26 -14.15 10.64 27.75
CA ALA A 26 -12.72 10.82 27.56
C ALA A 26 -12.12 11.34 28.87
N GLN A 27 -11.63 10.43 29.71
CA GLN A 27 -10.90 10.77 30.91
C GLN A 27 -9.62 11.51 30.50
N ARG A 28 -9.39 12.67 31.11
CA ARG A 28 -8.08 13.32 31.01
C ARG A 28 -7.07 12.41 31.71
N ILE A 29 -6.02 12.01 30.99
CA ILE A 29 -4.81 11.46 31.60
C ILE A 29 -4.35 12.47 32.67
N PRO A 30 -4.16 12.07 33.94
CA PRO A 30 -3.61 12.94 34.97
C PRO A 30 -2.21 13.43 34.57
N ASN A 31 -1.79 14.59 35.08
CA ASN A 31 -0.48 15.15 34.74
C ASN A 31 0.66 14.17 35.09
N LEU A 32 1.33 13.63 34.07
CA LEU A 32 2.63 12.97 34.24
C LEU A 32 3.60 13.97 34.86
N GLN A 33 4.20 13.63 36.01
CA GLN A 33 5.27 14.43 36.59
C GLN A 33 6.56 14.18 35.81
N THR A 34 6.87 15.07 34.87
CA THR A 34 8.10 15.00 34.07
C THR A 34 9.26 15.67 34.82
N GLY A 35 10.14 14.88 35.42
CA GLY A 35 11.44 15.33 35.94
C GLY A 35 12.54 14.33 35.55
N PRO A 36 13.71 14.79 35.08
CA PRO A 36 14.91 13.95 35.07
C PRO A 36 15.49 13.91 36.49
N GLU A 37 15.56 12.73 37.10
CA GLU A 37 16.24 12.53 38.40
C GLU A 37 17.54 11.76 38.21
N THR A 38 18.63 12.49 37.99
CA THR A 38 19.97 11.94 37.74
C THR A 38 20.62 11.44 39.03
N TRP A 39 20.84 10.12 39.12
CA TRP A 39 21.57 9.51 40.24
C TRP A 39 22.72 8.59 39.76
N PRO A 40 23.96 8.73 40.28
CA PRO A 40 25.07 7.89 39.87
C PRO A 40 24.88 6.43 40.33
N GLY A 41 24.51 5.55 39.40
CA GLY A 41 24.36 4.10 39.61
C GLY A 41 22.96 3.53 39.39
N ALA A 42 21.97 4.37 39.06
CA ALA A 42 20.66 3.95 38.55
C ALA A 42 20.66 3.87 37.03
N GLU A 43 19.72 3.12 36.46
CA GLU A 43 19.44 3.17 35.02
C GLU A 43 18.64 4.44 34.68
N ASN A 44 19.34 5.51 34.31
CA ASN A 44 18.74 6.75 33.83
C ASN A 44 18.11 6.53 32.43
N CYS A 45 16.96 5.85 32.33
CA CYS A 45 16.21 5.73 31.07
C CYS A 45 15.35 7.00 30.80
N LEU A 46 15.25 7.39 29.53
CA LEU A 46 14.42 8.53 29.07
C LEU A 46 13.07 8.07 28.47
N PHE A 47 12.78 6.77 28.40
CA PHE A 47 11.57 6.19 27.79
C PHE A 47 10.28 6.92 28.16
N SER A 48 10.00 7.14 29.45
CA SER A 48 8.74 7.76 29.91
C SER A 48 8.51 9.15 29.29
N LYS A 49 9.58 9.91 29.03
CA LYS A 49 9.54 11.21 28.35
C LYS A 49 9.43 11.06 26.83
N ALA A 50 10.15 10.11 26.23
CA ALA A 50 10.05 9.82 24.80
C ALA A 50 8.64 9.34 24.41
N GLN A 51 8.06 8.43 25.19
CA GLN A 51 6.71 7.92 25.00
C GLN A 51 5.66 9.02 25.20
N ALA A 52 5.83 9.90 26.20
CA ALA A 52 4.93 11.05 26.37
C ALA A 52 4.98 12.02 25.17
N LYS A 53 6.17 12.26 24.59
CA LYS A 53 6.35 13.07 23.37
C LYS A 53 5.74 12.38 22.15
N LYS A 54 5.97 11.08 21.95
CA LYS A 54 5.39 10.27 20.86
C LYS A 54 3.87 10.16 20.94
N MET A 55 3.30 10.02 22.12
CA MET A 55 1.83 9.99 22.31
C MET A 55 1.13 11.32 21.99
N LEU A 56 1.86 12.39 21.65
CA LEU A 56 1.28 13.62 21.06
C LEU A 56 0.91 13.43 19.58
N ASP A 57 1.61 12.56 18.85
CA ASP A 57 1.25 12.17 17.47
C ASP A 57 -0.06 11.36 17.48
N PRO A 58 -1.12 11.81 16.78
CA PRO A 58 -2.39 11.09 16.69
C PRO A 58 -2.27 9.69 16.07
N GLU A 59 -1.35 9.48 15.12
CA GLU A 59 -1.20 8.18 14.47
C GLU A 59 -0.49 7.17 15.38
N PHE A 60 0.67 7.54 15.92
CA PHE A 60 1.37 6.72 16.92
C PHE A 60 0.45 6.38 18.09
N ARG A 61 -0.30 7.36 18.60
CA ARG A 61 -1.30 7.14 19.65
C ARG A 61 -2.36 6.13 19.20
N SER A 62 -2.95 6.29 18.01
CA SER A 62 -3.98 5.39 17.49
C SER A 62 -3.48 3.95 17.35
N ARG A 63 -2.27 3.77 16.78
CA ARG A 63 -1.59 2.47 16.65
C ARG A 63 -1.30 1.85 18.02
N GLN A 64 -0.80 2.64 18.97
CA GLN A 64 -0.51 2.16 20.32
C GLN A 64 -1.78 1.80 21.10
N GLU A 65 -2.81 2.67 21.10
CA GLU A 65 -4.09 2.39 21.76
C GLU A 65 -4.82 1.19 21.13
N ALA A 66 -4.61 0.90 19.85
CA ALA A 66 -5.07 -0.35 19.22
C ALA A 66 -4.33 -1.58 19.79
N LEU A 67 -3.00 -1.54 19.87
CA LEU A 67 -2.20 -2.61 20.47
C LEU A 67 -2.57 -2.86 21.94
N GLU A 68 -2.69 -1.81 22.77
CA GLU A 68 -3.05 -1.96 24.18
C GLU A 68 -4.41 -2.68 24.39
N ARG A 69 -5.39 -2.42 23.52
CA ARG A 69 -6.70 -3.10 23.56
C ARG A 69 -6.63 -4.56 23.12
N ASP A 70 -5.78 -4.89 22.16
CA ASP A 70 -5.54 -6.26 21.71
C ASP A 70 -4.78 -7.08 22.77
N LEU A 71 -3.76 -6.48 23.40
CA LEU A 71 -3.00 -7.06 24.50
C LEU A 71 -3.88 -7.35 25.73
N TYR A 72 -4.75 -6.41 26.12
CA TYR A 72 -5.69 -6.59 27.24
C TYR A 72 -6.53 -7.88 27.08
N ILE A 73 -7.08 -8.09 25.88
CA ILE A 73 -7.91 -9.26 25.57
C ILE A 73 -7.05 -10.53 25.62
N LYS A 74 -5.96 -10.58 24.84
CA LYS A 74 -5.15 -11.78 24.66
C LYS A 74 -4.41 -12.20 25.93
N ALA A 75 -3.89 -11.25 26.72
CA ALA A 75 -3.24 -11.54 28.00
C ALA A 75 -4.22 -12.19 28.98
N SER A 76 -5.45 -11.67 29.10
CA SER A 76 -6.48 -12.28 29.95
C SER A 76 -6.86 -13.69 29.47
N GLU A 77 -6.89 -13.94 28.17
CA GLU A 77 -7.14 -15.27 27.61
C GLU A 77 -6.01 -16.26 27.90
N LEU A 78 -4.74 -15.85 27.77
CA LEU A 78 -3.57 -16.66 28.12
C LEU A 78 -3.53 -17.01 29.63
N ILE A 79 -3.76 -16.03 30.51
CA ILE A 79 -3.82 -16.24 31.96
C ILE A 79 -4.95 -17.22 32.31
N ARG A 80 -6.14 -17.03 31.74
CA ARG A 80 -7.28 -17.96 31.90
C ARG A 80 -7.00 -19.35 31.33
N GLY A 81 -6.18 -19.46 30.29
CA GLY A 81 -5.67 -20.71 29.75
C GLY A 81 -4.83 -21.47 30.79
N ARG A 82 -3.82 -20.81 31.38
CA ARG A 82 -2.96 -21.38 32.44
C ARG A 82 -3.75 -21.81 33.68
N LEU A 83 -4.75 -21.02 34.09
CA LEU A 83 -5.63 -21.34 35.22
C LEU A 83 -6.63 -22.48 34.92
N THR A 84 -6.79 -22.88 33.66
CA THR A 84 -7.67 -24.02 33.29
C THR A 84 -7.00 -24.98 32.29
N PRO A 85 -5.94 -25.70 32.68
CA PRO A 85 -5.23 -26.62 31.79
C PRO A 85 -6.14 -27.70 31.22
N GLY A 86 -6.01 -27.98 29.91
CA GLY A 86 -6.85 -28.96 29.21
C GLY A 86 -8.25 -28.45 28.80
N SER A 87 -8.56 -27.17 28.99
CA SER A 87 -9.81 -26.53 28.54
C SER A 87 -9.94 -26.35 27.03
N GLY A 88 -8.86 -26.59 26.26
CA GLY A 88 -8.82 -26.33 24.81
C GLY A 88 -8.66 -24.86 24.44
N ARG A 89 -8.32 -24.00 25.40
CA ARG A 89 -7.96 -22.59 25.19
C ARG A 89 -6.56 -22.44 24.57
N GLU A 90 -6.34 -21.31 23.92
CA GLU A 90 -5.08 -20.99 23.28
C GLU A 90 -3.95 -20.78 24.28
N SER A 91 -2.74 -21.11 23.84
CA SER A 91 -1.46 -20.77 24.45
C SER A 91 -0.55 -20.30 23.32
N LEU A 92 0.31 -19.31 23.58
CA LEU A 92 1.35 -18.95 22.61
C LEU A 92 2.22 -20.17 22.29
N ALA A 93 2.67 -20.26 21.04
CA ALA A 93 3.72 -21.20 20.68
C ALA A 93 5.02 -20.81 21.41
N GLU A 94 5.79 -21.80 21.85
CA GLU A 94 7.07 -21.63 22.54
C GLU A 94 8.27 -21.67 21.57
N ASP A 95 8.02 -21.30 20.31
CA ASP A 95 9.04 -21.19 19.27
C ASP A 95 9.96 -19.99 19.54
N ILE A 96 11.23 -20.10 19.13
CA ILE A 96 12.19 -18.99 19.22
C ILE A 96 11.82 -17.95 18.16
N LEU A 97 11.54 -16.72 18.60
CA LEU A 97 11.21 -15.58 17.75
C LEU A 97 12.45 -14.70 17.59
N THR A 98 13.07 -14.70 16.41
CA THR A 98 14.32 -13.97 16.17
C THR A 98 14.07 -12.60 15.56
N ILE A 99 14.71 -11.55 16.11
CA ILE A 99 14.61 -10.15 15.67
C ILE A 99 15.92 -9.73 15.01
N PRO A 100 15.91 -9.29 13.73
CA PRO A 100 17.08 -8.71 13.09
C PRO A 100 17.43 -7.32 13.61
N LEU A 101 18.72 -7.09 13.88
CA LEU A 101 19.27 -5.82 14.32
C LEU A 101 20.10 -5.16 13.22
N ILE A 102 19.93 -3.85 13.04
CA ILE A 102 20.88 -2.98 12.33
C ILE A 102 21.47 -1.97 13.34
N ILE A 103 22.79 -1.96 13.48
CA ILE A 103 23.51 -1.19 14.50
C ILE A 103 24.14 0.04 13.86
N HIS A 104 23.73 1.23 14.30
CA HIS A 104 24.24 2.53 13.86
C HIS A 104 25.13 3.13 14.97
N VAL A 105 26.44 3.11 14.78
CA VAL A 105 27.41 3.70 15.72
C VAL A 105 27.68 5.14 15.31
N ILE A 106 27.16 6.11 16.06
CA ILE A 106 27.41 7.52 15.85
C ILE A 106 28.46 7.96 16.87
N HIS A 107 29.69 8.11 16.39
CA HIS A 107 30.87 8.29 17.25
C HIS A 107 31.51 9.67 17.12
N LEU A 108 32.37 10.00 18.08
CA LEU A 108 33.16 11.22 18.07
C LEU A 108 34.18 11.21 16.94
N SER A 109 34.43 12.37 16.32
CA SER A 109 35.48 12.57 15.30
C SER A 109 36.89 12.33 15.85
N THR A 110 37.05 12.38 17.18
CA THR A 110 38.30 12.07 17.89
C THR A 110 38.56 10.58 18.08
N GLU A 111 37.57 9.73 17.82
CA GLU A 111 37.65 8.26 17.92
C GLU A 111 37.35 7.60 16.56
N PRO A 112 38.15 7.85 15.51
CA PRO A 112 37.82 7.46 14.14
C PRO A 112 37.87 5.95 13.86
N ASN A 113 38.55 5.15 14.69
CA ASN A 113 38.63 3.68 14.51
C ASN A 113 37.88 2.94 15.63
N PRO A 114 37.30 1.74 15.36
CA PRO A 114 36.68 0.93 16.39
C PRO A 114 37.68 0.52 17.48
N GLY A 115 37.40 0.93 18.72
CA GLY A 115 38.26 0.73 19.89
C GLY A 115 39.19 1.89 20.25
N ASP A 116 39.17 3.02 19.52
CA ASP A 116 39.90 4.23 19.92
C ASP A 116 39.39 4.83 21.25
N GLY A 117 38.10 4.63 21.55
CA GLY A 117 37.46 5.01 22.81
C GLY A 117 36.00 4.50 22.92
N PRO A 118 35.24 4.95 23.94
CA PRO A 118 33.92 4.41 24.26
C PRO A 118 32.81 4.79 23.26
N SER A 119 32.98 5.83 22.44
CA SER A 119 31.96 6.21 21.44
C SER A 119 32.00 5.34 20.18
N ASN A 120 33.17 4.75 19.88
CA ASN A 120 33.37 3.87 18.72
C ASN A 120 33.70 2.42 19.18
N PRO A 121 32.78 1.67 19.81
CA PRO A 121 33.05 0.35 20.37
C PRO A 121 33.41 -0.68 19.28
N THR A 122 34.30 -1.61 19.60
CA THR A 122 34.74 -2.66 18.65
C THR A 122 33.59 -3.59 18.24
N ASP A 123 33.66 -4.20 17.05
CA ASP A 123 32.66 -5.17 16.58
C ASP A 123 32.47 -6.33 17.58
N ALA A 124 33.55 -6.78 18.23
CA ALA A 124 33.52 -7.80 19.26
C ALA A 124 32.74 -7.37 20.51
N GLN A 125 32.77 -6.08 20.89
CA GLN A 125 31.97 -5.53 21.97
C GLN A 125 30.49 -5.38 21.55
N ILE A 126 30.22 -5.00 20.29
CA ILE A 126 28.86 -4.94 19.76
C ILE A 126 28.21 -6.33 19.77
N LEU A 127 28.92 -7.35 19.26
CA LEU A 127 28.51 -8.76 19.29
C LEU A 127 28.34 -9.28 20.73
N ALA A 128 29.18 -8.86 21.68
CA ALA A 128 29.01 -9.23 23.09
C ALA A 128 27.71 -8.67 23.69
N GLY A 129 27.30 -7.45 23.34
CA GLY A 129 25.98 -6.92 23.74
C GLY A 129 24.82 -7.71 23.16
N ILE A 130 24.90 -8.11 21.89
CA ILE A 130 23.88 -8.98 21.25
C ILE A 130 23.83 -10.36 21.94
N GLN A 131 24.98 -10.92 22.34
CA GLN A 131 25.00 -12.16 23.12
C GLN A 131 24.39 -11.97 24.51
N HIS A 132 24.63 -10.85 25.19
CA HIS A 132 24.02 -10.56 26.49
C HIS A 132 22.49 -10.36 26.40
N LEU A 133 21.99 -9.71 25.34
CA LEU A 133 20.56 -9.68 25.02
C LEU A 133 20.00 -11.10 24.88
N ASN A 134 20.64 -11.95 24.08
CA ASN A 134 20.22 -13.34 23.90
C ASN A 134 20.24 -14.13 25.21
N ASP A 135 21.33 -14.06 25.99
CA ASP A 135 21.44 -14.78 27.25
C ASP A 135 20.36 -14.35 28.26
N ALA A 136 19.99 -13.06 28.29
CA ALA A 136 18.94 -12.55 29.17
C ALA A 136 17.53 -12.91 28.70
N TYR A 137 17.20 -12.69 27.42
CA TYR A 137 15.88 -13.03 26.87
C TYR A 137 15.63 -14.53 26.78
N ARG A 138 16.68 -15.35 26.74
CA ARG A 138 16.59 -16.81 26.88
C ARG A 138 16.69 -17.31 28.33
N ASN A 139 16.94 -16.43 29.31
CA ASN A 139 17.12 -16.77 30.73
C ASN A 139 18.20 -17.86 30.94
N ILE A 140 19.39 -17.66 30.37
CA ILE A 140 20.54 -18.58 30.40
C ILE A 140 21.85 -17.90 30.80
N GLY A 141 22.91 -18.69 30.93
CA GLY A 141 24.28 -18.18 31.11
C GLY A 141 24.47 -17.45 32.44
N VAL A 142 24.83 -16.17 32.36
CA VAL A 142 25.02 -15.28 33.53
C VAL A 142 23.73 -14.60 34.00
N TYR A 143 22.65 -14.68 33.20
CA TYR A 143 21.35 -14.10 33.51
C TYR A 143 20.33 -15.16 33.98
N GLY A 144 20.53 -16.42 33.58
CA GLY A 144 19.66 -17.55 33.92
C GLY A 144 19.64 -17.98 35.39
N ASP A 145 18.51 -18.58 35.80
CA ASP A 145 18.28 -19.25 37.09
C ASP A 145 18.59 -18.43 38.37
N ASN A 146 18.67 -17.09 38.26
CA ASN A 146 18.91 -16.20 39.40
C ASN A 146 17.71 -16.13 40.36
N GLY A 147 16.49 -16.17 39.80
CA GLY A 147 15.24 -16.22 40.54
C GLY A 147 14.85 -14.91 41.22
N HIS A 148 13.57 -14.82 41.59
CA HIS A 148 13.05 -13.70 42.33
C HIS A 148 13.40 -13.84 43.83
N GLN A 149 14.21 -12.91 44.34
CA GLN A 149 14.66 -12.85 45.74
C GLN A 149 13.65 -12.17 46.65
N SER A 150 12.90 -11.17 46.16
CA SER A 150 11.75 -10.60 46.87
C SER A 150 10.55 -11.54 46.79
N HIS A 151 10.36 -12.24 45.65
CA HIS A 151 9.24 -13.18 45.43
C HIS A 151 9.68 -14.62 45.07
N PRO A 152 10.17 -15.45 46.02
CA PRO A 152 10.61 -16.83 45.72
C PRO A 152 9.56 -17.81 45.16
N ALA A 153 8.32 -17.36 44.91
CA ALA A 153 7.27 -18.09 44.20
C ALA A 153 7.16 -17.69 42.70
N LEU A 154 7.60 -16.48 42.32
CA LEU A 154 7.72 -16.07 40.92
C LEU A 154 8.96 -16.74 40.30
N GLN A 155 8.85 -17.17 39.04
CA GLN A 155 9.92 -17.84 38.31
C GLN A 155 10.39 -16.98 37.15
N SER A 156 11.70 -16.81 37.03
CA SER A 156 12.34 -16.21 35.86
C SER A 156 12.02 -17.05 34.62
N VAL A 157 11.62 -16.39 33.52
CA VAL A 157 11.18 -17.10 32.30
C VAL A 157 12.14 -16.91 31.13
N ASP A 158 12.37 -18.00 30.38
CA ASP A 158 12.84 -17.92 29.00
C ASP A 158 11.74 -17.25 28.16
N VAL A 159 11.99 -16.04 27.65
CA VAL A 159 11.04 -15.26 26.84
C VAL A 159 10.84 -15.90 25.45
N GLY A 160 11.78 -16.74 25.00
CA GLY A 160 11.78 -17.35 23.68
C GLY A 160 11.98 -16.32 22.55
N ILE A 161 12.70 -15.24 22.82
CA ILE A 161 13.09 -14.22 21.84
C ILE A 161 14.62 -14.24 21.72
N GLU A 162 15.11 -14.09 20.49
CA GLU A 162 16.53 -13.91 20.19
C GLU A 162 16.73 -12.72 19.26
N PHE A 163 17.96 -12.21 19.22
CA PHE A 163 18.40 -11.08 18.44
C PHE A 163 19.59 -11.50 17.60
N CYS A 164 19.56 -11.13 16.32
CA CYS A 164 20.58 -11.49 15.35
C CYS A 164 21.04 -10.24 14.60
N LEU A 165 22.34 -10.14 14.37
CA LEU A 165 22.90 -9.06 13.57
C LEU A 165 22.53 -9.27 12.10
N ALA A 166 22.13 -8.20 11.40
CA ALA A 166 21.87 -8.26 9.97
C ALA A 166 23.12 -8.70 9.21
N GLN A 167 22.94 -9.66 8.30
CA GLN A 167 23.95 -10.20 7.38
C GLN A 167 23.60 -9.91 5.92
N ARG A 168 22.39 -9.38 5.66
CA ARG A 168 21.93 -8.84 4.38
C ARG A 168 21.49 -7.39 4.49
N ASP A 169 21.71 -6.63 3.41
CA ASP A 169 20.99 -5.38 3.15
C ASP A 169 19.64 -5.66 2.43
N ILE A 170 18.91 -4.60 2.05
CA ILE A 170 17.61 -4.76 1.34
C ILE A 170 17.72 -5.34 -0.06
N ASN A 171 18.89 -5.25 -0.69
CA ASN A 171 19.16 -5.80 -2.02
C ASN A 171 19.49 -7.30 -1.92
N GLY A 172 19.57 -7.83 -0.69
CA GLY A 172 20.02 -9.18 -0.37
C GLY A 172 21.55 -9.32 -0.33
N ALA A 173 22.29 -8.23 -0.52
CA ALA A 173 23.75 -8.20 -0.58
C ALA A 173 24.38 -8.29 0.82
N PRO A 174 25.66 -8.69 0.95
CA PRO A 174 26.25 -8.93 2.27
C PRO A 174 26.46 -7.63 3.05
N THR A 175 26.00 -7.59 4.30
CA THR A 175 26.31 -6.50 5.25
C THR A 175 26.93 -7.05 6.53
N THR A 176 27.65 -6.19 7.25
CA THR A 176 28.12 -6.47 8.62
C THR A 176 27.03 -6.28 9.67
N GLY A 177 25.93 -5.60 9.32
CA GLY A 177 24.91 -5.13 10.26
C GLY A 177 25.40 -4.03 11.20
N ILE A 178 26.62 -3.53 11.02
CA ILE A 178 27.26 -2.49 11.84
C ILE A 178 27.72 -1.36 10.93
N LEU A 179 27.02 -0.24 11.00
CA LEU A 179 27.29 1.00 10.28
C LEU A 179 27.90 2.02 11.25
N ARG A 180 28.84 2.84 10.78
CA ARG A 180 29.64 3.73 11.63
C ARG A 180 29.77 5.12 11.00
N TYR A 181 29.45 6.15 11.76
CA TYR A 181 29.40 7.53 11.27
C TYR A 181 30.07 8.47 12.30
N ALA A 182 31.05 9.26 11.85
CA ALA A 182 31.67 10.29 12.67
C ALA A 182 30.81 11.57 12.66
N ASN A 183 30.18 11.90 13.79
CA ASN A 183 29.34 13.10 13.91
C ASN A 183 29.26 13.55 15.37
N ASP A 184 30.07 14.55 15.75
CA ASP A 184 30.16 15.02 17.15
C ASP A 184 28.85 15.63 17.68
N THR A 185 27.92 16.06 16.83
CA THR A 185 26.59 16.55 17.26
C THR A 185 25.71 15.36 17.63
N PHE A 186 25.40 14.48 16.68
CA PHE A 186 24.50 13.35 16.92
C PHE A 186 25.11 12.24 17.80
N SER A 187 26.42 12.26 18.00
CA SER A 187 27.11 11.45 19.02
C SER A 187 26.87 11.97 20.46
N ASN A 188 26.54 13.25 20.67
CA ASN A 188 26.29 13.86 21.98
C ASN A 188 24.83 14.38 22.03
N LEU A 189 23.90 13.46 21.81
CA LEU A 189 22.54 13.72 21.34
C LEU A 189 21.66 14.44 22.38
N ASN A 190 21.15 15.64 22.08
CA ASN A 190 20.07 16.23 22.87
C ASN A 190 18.70 15.76 22.38
N TYR A 191 18.03 14.91 23.17
CA TYR A 191 16.75 14.28 22.85
C TYR A 191 15.63 15.27 22.48
N ASP A 192 15.59 16.45 23.11
CA ASP A 192 14.50 17.40 22.84
C ASP A 192 14.73 18.19 21.54
N GLN A 193 15.98 18.29 21.09
CA GLN A 193 16.41 19.18 20.01
C GLN A 193 16.83 18.45 18.73
N GLU A 194 17.35 17.22 18.82
CA GLU A 194 18.12 16.57 17.75
C GLU A 194 17.70 15.12 17.43
N ASP A 195 16.92 14.46 18.29
CA ASP A 195 16.50 13.05 18.16
C ASP A 195 15.87 12.70 16.79
N PRO A 196 14.82 13.42 16.30
CA PRO A 196 14.30 13.18 14.96
C PRO A 196 15.31 13.45 13.84
N GLN A 197 16.15 14.48 13.98
CA GLN A 197 17.13 14.87 12.97
C GLN A 197 18.29 13.87 12.88
N MET A 198 18.70 13.26 14.00
CA MET A 198 19.69 12.19 14.02
C MET A 198 19.17 10.98 13.24
N GLN A 199 17.95 10.52 13.53
CA GLN A 199 17.36 9.33 12.90
C GLN A 199 17.08 9.56 11.41
N GLN A 200 16.55 10.74 11.07
CA GLN A 200 16.39 11.19 9.69
C GLN A 200 17.74 11.26 8.95
N TRP A 201 18.78 11.82 9.56
CA TRP A 201 20.11 11.94 8.95
C TRP A 201 20.80 10.58 8.76
N VAL A 202 20.68 9.66 9.72
CA VAL A 202 21.16 8.28 9.56
C VAL A 202 20.43 7.60 8.40
N ALA A 203 19.10 7.73 8.33
CA ALA A 203 18.33 7.23 7.20
C ALA A 203 18.78 7.87 5.88
N GLU A 204 19.10 9.16 5.84
CA GLU A 204 19.68 9.82 4.66
C GLU A 204 21.09 9.33 4.31
N GLN A 205 21.95 9.02 5.29
CA GLN A 205 23.27 8.41 5.02
C GLN A 205 23.12 7.02 4.41
N ASP A 206 22.11 6.28 4.88
CA ASP A 206 21.75 4.96 4.38
C ASP A 206 20.84 5.04 3.13
N ASN A 207 20.56 6.22 2.55
CA ASN A 207 19.63 6.41 1.42
C ASN A 207 18.24 5.74 1.61
N PHE A 208 17.73 5.80 2.84
CA PHE A 208 16.51 5.14 3.34
C PHE A 208 16.48 3.63 3.08
N VAL A 209 17.66 2.99 3.05
CA VAL A 209 17.79 1.55 2.74
C VAL A 209 17.04 0.70 3.75
N TYR A 210 17.44 0.65 5.02
CA TYR A 210 16.90 -0.30 5.99
C TYR A 210 15.49 0.10 6.47
N PRO A 211 14.41 -0.66 6.16
CA PRO A 211 13.08 -0.34 6.65
C PRO A 211 12.86 -0.87 8.07
N GLY A 212 12.25 -0.04 8.92
CA GLY A 212 11.85 -0.42 10.29
C GLY A 212 10.74 -1.49 10.38
N THR A 213 10.34 -2.10 9.26
CA THR A 213 9.52 -3.31 9.19
C THR A 213 10.36 -4.59 9.28
N ASP A 214 11.60 -4.55 8.77
CA ASP A 214 12.41 -5.74 8.52
C ASP A 214 13.68 -5.74 9.38
N TYR A 215 14.07 -4.58 9.91
CA TYR A 215 15.22 -4.36 10.78
C TYR A 215 14.79 -3.59 12.04
N ALA A 216 15.23 -4.04 13.21
CA ALA A 216 15.17 -3.25 14.43
C ALA A 216 16.43 -2.38 14.54
N HIS A 217 16.24 -1.07 14.42
CA HIS A 217 17.34 -0.11 14.48
C HIS A 217 17.84 0.06 15.92
N VAL A 218 19.16 0.03 16.09
CA VAL A 218 19.85 0.33 17.35
C VAL A 218 20.86 1.45 17.10
N TRP A 219 20.71 2.58 17.77
CA TRP A 219 21.67 3.68 17.72
C TRP A 219 22.56 3.68 18.96
N LEU A 220 23.88 3.63 18.75
CA LEU A 220 24.90 3.73 19.79
C LEU A 220 25.57 5.10 19.70
N VAL A 221 25.44 5.91 20.75
CA VAL A 221 25.95 7.29 20.83
C VAL A 221 26.91 7.47 22.02
N ASN A 222 27.70 8.56 22.05
CA ASN A 222 28.61 8.86 23.16
C ASN A 222 27.88 9.35 24.43
N ASP A 223 26.93 10.27 24.27
CA ASP A 223 26.13 10.85 25.36
C ASP A 223 24.68 11.08 24.90
N ILE A 224 23.74 11.08 25.85
CA ILE A 224 22.32 11.40 25.66
C ILE A 224 21.96 12.46 26.70
N CYS A 225 21.57 13.63 26.20
CA CYS A 225 21.13 14.81 26.93
C CYS A 225 19.63 15.05 26.75
N SER A 226 19.02 15.86 27.62
CA SER A 226 17.71 16.45 27.33
C SER A 226 17.52 17.85 27.92
N GLY A 227 16.44 18.53 27.55
CA GLY A 227 16.15 19.89 27.96
C GLY A 227 17.23 20.87 27.48
N SER A 228 17.68 21.74 28.39
CA SER A 228 18.79 22.68 28.15
C SER A 228 20.18 22.07 28.38
N GLY A 229 20.28 20.76 28.63
CA GLY A 229 21.56 20.09 28.85
C GLY A 229 22.46 20.09 27.61
N THR A 230 23.76 20.28 27.85
CA THR A 230 24.86 19.97 26.93
C THR A 230 25.75 18.93 27.60
N ALA A 231 26.63 18.23 26.87
CA ALA A 231 27.50 17.18 27.45
C ALA A 231 28.48 17.65 28.57
N GLU A 232 28.45 18.93 28.95
CA GLU A 232 29.14 19.48 30.13
C GLU A 232 28.23 19.54 31.39
N ASP A 233 26.95 19.19 31.28
CA ASP A 233 25.91 19.24 32.33
C ASP A 233 25.48 17.83 32.80
N PRO A 234 26.04 17.33 33.92
CA PRO A 234 25.72 16.01 34.45
C PRO A 234 24.35 15.91 35.12
N GLU A 235 23.58 17.00 35.26
CA GLU A 235 22.21 16.94 35.78
C GLU A 235 21.18 16.65 34.68
N ASN A 236 21.54 16.85 33.39
CA ASN A 236 20.64 16.70 32.23
C ASN A 236 21.17 15.75 31.13
N CYS A 237 22.35 15.15 31.30
CA CYS A 237 22.99 14.24 30.37
C CYS A 237 23.46 12.94 31.07
N ASN A 238 24.19 12.05 30.37
CA ASN A 238 24.51 10.69 30.82
C ASN A 238 23.25 9.85 31.10
N ILE A 239 22.22 10.05 30.27
CA ILE A 239 21.03 9.19 30.16
C ILE A 239 21.46 7.89 29.47
N ALA A 240 21.14 6.74 30.04
CA ALA A 240 21.70 5.44 29.62
C ALA A 240 21.07 4.90 28.32
N GLY A 241 19.80 5.22 28.09
CA GLY A 241 19.07 4.86 26.89
C GLY A 241 17.64 5.39 26.82
N TYR A 242 16.98 5.06 25.72
CA TYR A 242 15.53 5.07 25.54
C TYR A 242 15.15 4.21 24.32
N ALA A 243 13.94 3.66 24.31
CA ALA A 243 13.35 3.01 23.14
C ALA A 243 12.00 3.63 22.74
N TYR A 244 11.44 3.14 21.64
CA TYR A 244 10.08 3.46 21.22
C TYR A 244 9.18 2.21 21.19
N PHE A 245 7.95 2.37 21.68
CA PHE A 245 6.94 1.32 21.65
C PHE A 245 6.49 0.95 20.22
N PRO A 246 5.91 -0.25 20.00
CA PRO A 246 5.46 -0.73 18.69
C PRO A 246 4.46 0.16 17.93
N GLY A 247 3.79 1.13 18.56
CA GLY A 247 3.04 2.16 17.84
C GLY A 247 3.85 2.95 16.80
N GLY A 248 5.19 2.89 16.86
CA GLY A 248 6.12 3.41 15.87
C GLY A 248 6.67 2.40 14.85
N HIS A 249 6.21 1.15 14.85
CA HIS A 249 6.73 0.11 13.93
C HIS A 249 6.63 0.54 12.45
N GLY A 250 7.65 0.22 11.65
CA GLY A 250 7.77 0.67 10.25
C GLY A 250 8.15 2.14 10.04
N GLN A 251 8.14 2.99 11.09
CA GLN A 251 8.55 4.40 10.98
C GLN A 251 10.07 4.55 11.08
N VAL A 252 10.62 5.56 10.40
CA VAL A 252 12.06 5.93 10.44
C VAL A 252 12.53 6.22 11.88
N ASN A 253 11.65 6.79 12.70
CA ASN A 253 11.95 7.22 14.06
C ASN A 253 11.51 6.21 15.13
N ASN A 254 11.86 4.93 14.94
CA ASN A 254 11.52 3.81 15.83
C ASN A 254 12.69 2.79 15.91
N GLY A 255 13.01 2.34 17.13
CA GLY A 255 14.19 1.54 17.45
C GLY A 255 14.56 1.67 18.93
N VAL A 256 15.83 1.40 19.23
CA VAL A 256 16.47 1.48 20.56
C VAL A 256 17.68 2.42 20.48
N ILE A 257 17.86 3.30 21.45
CA ILE A 257 18.99 4.23 21.54
C ILE A 257 19.71 3.98 22.87
N ASN A 258 21.03 3.78 22.83
CA ASN A 258 21.85 3.54 24.03
C ASN A 258 23.18 4.29 23.98
N LEU A 259 23.75 4.50 25.17
CA LEU A 259 25.16 4.87 25.30
C LEU A 259 26.07 3.71 24.86
N ALA A 260 26.95 3.98 23.90
CA ALA A 260 27.94 3.05 23.37
C ALA A 260 28.89 2.50 24.45
N SER A 261 29.10 3.27 25.52
CA SER A 261 29.88 2.90 26.71
C SER A 261 29.23 1.79 27.55
N TYR A 262 27.91 1.63 27.51
CA TYR A 262 27.18 0.58 28.22
C TYR A 262 27.00 -0.69 27.38
N TRP A 263 26.90 -0.55 26.06
CA TRP A 263 26.68 -1.68 25.16
C TRP A 263 27.82 -2.70 25.20
N GLY A 264 27.56 -3.89 25.74
CA GLY A 264 28.47 -5.04 25.71
C GLY A 264 29.76 -4.90 26.54
N SER A 265 29.97 -3.76 27.20
CA SER A 265 31.21 -3.46 27.95
C SER A 265 31.32 -4.27 29.26
N SER A 266 30.18 -4.66 29.84
CA SER A 266 30.07 -5.66 30.90
C SER A 266 28.67 -6.25 30.96
N THR A 267 28.50 -7.37 31.67
CA THR A 267 27.20 -8.02 31.87
C THR A 267 26.21 -7.17 32.67
N ASN A 268 26.68 -6.32 33.59
CA ASN A 268 25.83 -5.38 34.32
C ASN A 268 25.48 -4.15 33.49
N ALA A 269 26.42 -3.58 32.73
CA ALA A 269 26.15 -2.44 31.86
C ALA A 269 25.21 -2.80 30.69
N SER A 270 25.22 -4.06 30.27
CA SER A 270 24.31 -4.59 29.24
C SER A 270 22.84 -4.68 29.70
N LYS A 271 22.53 -4.50 31.00
CA LYS A 271 21.14 -4.51 31.49
C LYS A 271 20.34 -3.32 30.96
N VAL A 272 21.00 -2.19 30.69
CA VAL A 272 20.38 -1.02 30.06
C VAL A 272 19.75 -1.38 28.72
N HIS A 273 20.45 -2.11 27.83
CA HIS A 273 19.83 -2.50 26.57
C HIS A 273 18.83 -3.65 26.71
N ILE A 274 18.95 -4.52 27.73
CA ILE A 274 17.92 -5.52 28.05
C ILE A 274 16.59 -4.83 28.44
N HIS A 275 16.68 -3.77 29.25
CA HIS A 275 15.59 -2.86 29.64
C HIS A 275 15.00 -2.12 28.44
N GLU A 276 15.82 -1.46 27.61
CA GLU A 276 15.33 -0.75 26.42
C GLU A 276 14.66 -1.68 25.40
N PHE A 277 15.16 -2.90 25.19
CA PHE A 277 14.47 -3.87 24.35
C PHE A 277 13.15 -4.35 24.96
N GLY A 278 12.99 -4.29 26.29
CA GLY A 278 11.72 -4.53 26.97
C GLY A 278 10.69 -3.47 26.59
N HIS A 279 11.09 -2.19 26.60
CA HIS A 279 10.28 -1.10 26.07
C HIS A 279 10.00 -1.24 24.56
N TYR A 280 10.99 -1.59 23.74
CA TYR A 280 10.80 -1.84 22.31
C TYR A 280 9.74 -2.94 22.04
N LEU A 281 9.63 -3.90 22.97
CA LEU A 281 8.66 -5.01 23.00
C LEU A 281 7.43 -4.72 23.90
N ASN A 282 7.14 -3.45 24.17
CA ASN A 282 5.91 -2.97 24.82
C ASN A 282 5.77 -3.22 26.34
N LEU A 283 6.85 -3.50 27.06
CA LEU A 283 6.85 -3.42 28.51
C LEU A 283 6.91 -1.96 28.97
N TYR A 284 6.11 -1.62 29.98
CA TYR A 284 6.31 -0.38 30.75
C TYR A 284 7.34 -0.62 31.86
N HIS A 285 7.75 0.46 32.55
CA HIS A 285 8.41 0.34 33.86
C HIS A 285 7.48 -0.32 34.87
N THR A 286 8.01 -1.06 35.85
CA THR A 286 7.20 -1.63 36.95
C THR A 286 6.39 -0.54 37.68
N PHE A 287 7.03 0.59 37.99
CA PHE A 287 6.41 1.74 38.66
C PHE A 287 5.46 2.59 37.78
N GLN A 288 5.14 2.14 36.57
CA GLN A 288 4.30 2.92 35.66
C GLN A 288 2.87 3.06 36.21
N GLY A 289 2.40 4.30 36.34
CA GLY A 289 1.06 4.58 36.89
C GLY A 289 0.97 4.58 38.42
N GLY A 290 2.02 4.13 39.12
CA GLY A 290 2.04 4.04 40.58
C GLY A 290 1.10 2.94 41.12
N CYS A 291 0.80 3.01 42.41
CA CYS A 291 -0.01 2.03 43.17
C CYS A 291 -1.50 1.91 42.77
N THR A 292 -1.91 2.24 41.54
CA THR A 292 -3.28 2.03 41.06
C THR A 292 -3.36 0.64 40.43
N ASN A 293 -4.21 -0.25 40.95
CA ASN A 293 -4.31 -1.64 40.50
C ASN A 293 -5.74 -2.20 40.67
N ASN A 294 -6.73 -1.62 39.99
CA ASN A 294 -8.12 -2.10 40.02
C ASN A 294 -8.39 -3.16 38.94
N ASP A 295 -7.57 -3.16 37.89
CA ASP A 295 -7.51 -4.15 36.80
C ASP A 295 -6.05 -4.19 36.32
N CYS A 296 -5.33 -5.28 36.64
CA CYS A 296 -3.88 -5.39 36.39
C CYS A 296 -3.49 -5.49 34.90
N LEU A 297 -4.46 -5.50 33.97
CA LEU A 297 -4.20 -5.40 32.53
C LEU A 297 -4.48 -4.00 31.96
N ALA A 298 -5.07 -3.09 32.74
CA ALA A 298 -5.44 -1.74 32.31
C ALA A 298 -4.74 -0.62 33.10
N ASP A 299 -4.58 -0.81 34.42
CA ASP A 299 -3.78 0.03 35.31
C ASP A 299 -2.31 -0.44 35.32
N GLY A 300 -1.44 0.21 36.12
CA GLY A 300 -0.05 -0.20 36.33
C GLY A 300 0.85 -0.23 35.08
N ASP A 301 1.82 -1.16 35.09
CA ASP A 301 2.64 -1.55 33.94
C ASP A 301 1.90 -2.46 32.94
N ARG A 302 0.64 -2.81 33.27
CA ARG A 302 -0.26 -3.71 32.53
C ARG A 302 0.27 -5.13 32.38
N VAL A 303 0.89 -5.62 33.44
CA VAL A 303 1.20 -7.01 33.68
C VAL A 303 0.65 -7.41 35.06
N CYS A 304 0.11 -8.62 35.18
CA CYS A 304 -0.55 -9.06 36.42
C CYS A 304 0.37 -9.81 37.39
N ASP A 305 1.51 -10.34 36.95
CA ASP A 305 2.50 -11.01 37.82
C ASP A 305 3.67 -10.11 38.23
N THR A 306 3.52 -8.81 38.02
CA THR A 306 4.30 -7.71 38.59
C THR A 306 3.48 -7.05 39.73
N PRO A 307 4.01 -6.94 40.95
CA PRO A 307 3.40 -6.14 42.02
C PRO A 307 3.24 -4.66 41.60
N PRO A 308 2.19 -3.95 42.05
CA PRO A 308 2.06 -2.51 41.83
C PRO A 308 3.21 -1.77 42.50
N ASP A 309 3.91 -0.93 41.74
CA ASP A 309 5.13 -0.26 42.16
C ASP A 309 4.97 1.27 41.94
N ASN A 310 5.71 2.08 42.71
CA ASN A 310 5.78 3.53 42.59
C ASN A 310 7.21 4.07 42.86
N ARG A 311 8.22 3.19 42.95
CA ARG A 311 9.61 3.51 43.28
C ARG A 311 10.42 3.92 42.05
N GLN A 312 10.21 5.17 41.62
CA GLN A 312 10.94 5.82 40.51
C GLN A 312 12.42 6.15 40.82
N SER A 313 13.06 5.46 41.78
CA SER A 313 14.39 5.84 42.31
C SER A 313 15.23 4.65 42.76
N TYR A 314 16.55 4.83 42.71
CA TYR A 314 17.56 3.81 42.99
C TYR A 314 17.37 3.04 44.30
N SER A 315 17.36 1.71 44.22
CA SER A 315 17.48 0.81 45.38
C SER A 315 18.63 -0.20 45.24
N ASN A 316 19.03 -0.77 46.38
CA ASN A 316 20.13 -1.72 46.53
C ASN A 316 19.58 -3.12 46.79
N CYS A 317 20.30 -4.15 46.34
CA CYS A 317 19.81 -5.53 46.35
C CYS A 317 19.53 -6.04 47.78
N GLY A 318 18.36 -6.66 47.99
CA GLY A 318 17.96 -7.16 49.30
C GLY A 318 17.39 -6.09 50.23
N ALA A 319 17.05 -4.90 49.73
CA ALA A 319 16.11 -4.01 50.39
C ALA A 319 14.69 -4.59 50.27
N ALA A 320 14.05 -4.86 51.41
CA ALA A 320 12.62 -5.15 51.47
C ALA A 320 11.87 -3.81 51.38
N ASP A 321 11.93 -3.20 50.19
CA ASP A 321 11.16 -2.03 49.83
C ASP A 321 9.78 -2.51 49.36
N ASN A 322 8.73 -1.88 49.87
CA ASN A 322 7.38 -1.96 49.32
C ASN A 322 6.86 -0.52 49.28
N SER A 323 6.58 -0.04 48.07
CA SER A 323 6.15 1.33 47.79
C SER A 323 4.62 1.48 47.75
N CYS A 324 3.90 0.36 47.73
CA CYS A 324 2.45 0.27 47.55
C CYS A 324 1.79 -0.57 48.66
N SER A 325 0.63 -1.19 48.35
CA SER A 325 -0.14 -2.16 49.18
C SER A 325 -1.52 -2.43 48.53
N THR A 326 -1.56 -2.42 47.19
CA THR A 326 -2.77 -2.48 46.36
C THR A 326 -2.77 -3.70 45.43
N ASP A 327 -1.86 -4.64 45.71
CA ASP A 327 -1.68 -5.94 45.07
C ASP A 327 -3.00 -6.72 45.00
N THR A 328 -3.82 -6.63 46.05
CA THR A 328 -5.11 -7.33 46.17
C THR A 328 -6.33 -6.55 45.66
N ASP A 329 -6.16 -5.35 45.10
CA ASP A 329 -7.31 -4.50 44.71
C ASP A 329 -8.00 -5.00 43.41
N ASP A 330 -7.25 -5.58 42.46
CA ASP A 330 -7.88 -6.30 41.34
C ASP A 330 -8.44 -7.64 41.84
N THR A 331 -9.75 -7.67 42.04
CA THR A 331 -10.51 -8.87 42.43
C THR A 331 -10.78 -9.85 41.27
N SER A 332 -10.22 -9.62 40.08
CA SER A 332 -10.33 -10.52 38.93
C SER A 332 -9.53 -11.80 39.12
N ALA A 333 -9.82 -12.79 38.27
CA ALA A 333 -9.01 -14.02 38.19
C ALA A 333 -7.74 -13.84 37.32
N ASN A 334 -7.38 -12.62 36.92
CA ASN A 334 -6.09 -12.36 36.26
C ASN A 334 -4.97 -12.13 37.29
N ASN A 335 -5.31 -11.55 38.44
CA ASN A 335 -4.42 -11.22 39.54
C ASN A 335 -3.96 -12.49 40.31
N PRO A 336 -2.65 -12.71 40.51
CA PRO A 336 -2.11 -13.82 41.30
C PRO A 336 -1.94 -13.52 42.80
N PHE A 337 -2.01 -12.26 43.24
CA PHE A 337 -1.67 -11.84 44.60
C PHE A 337 -2.87 -11.94 45.57
N ASP A 338 -2.74 -12.73 46.64
CA ASP A 338 -3.72 -12.83 47.73
C ASP A 338 -3.31 -12.08 49.01
N SER A 339 -2.15 -11.42 48.99
CA SER A 339 -1.69 -10.44 49.99
C SER A 339 -0.80 -9.36 49.37
N ASP A 340 -0.66 -8.25 50.11
CA ASP A 340 0.40 -7.24 50.02
C ASP A 340 1.81 -7.88 50.02
N VAL A 341 2.72 -7.43 49.15
CA VAL A 341 4.06 -8.01 48.88
C VAL A 341 5.09 -6.96 48.42
N ASP A 342 6.39 -7.28 48.47
CA ASP A 342 7.49 -6.30 48.23
C ASP A 342 7.63 -5.84 46.75
N ASP A 343 8.22 -4.67 46.50
CA ASP A 343 8.52 -4.15 45.15
C ASP A 343 9.48 -5.10 44.41
N LEU A 344 9.26 -5.34 43.11
CA LEU A 344 9.98 -6.34 42.31
C LEU A 344 11.36 -5.86 41.83
N TYR A 345 12.24 -5.48 42.74
CA TYR A 345 13.53 -4.81 42.45
C TYR A 345 14.49 -5.61 41.54
N GLU A 346 14.34 -6.92 41.44
CA GLU A 346 15.09 -7.76 40.50
C GLU A 346 14.55 -7.75 39.04
N ASN A 347 13.43 -7.09 38.76
CA ASN A 347 12.90 -6.98 37.41
C ASN A 347 13.83 -6.13 36.53
N TYR A 348 13.98 -6.49 35.25
CA TYR A 348 14.72 -5.65 34.31
C TYR A 348 14.08 -4.28 34.08
N MET A 349 12.75 -4.13 34.26
CA MET A 349 12.01 -2.88 34.02
C MET A 349 11.92 -1.95 35.25
N ASP A 350 12.70 -2.23 36.30
CA ASP A 350 12.81 -1.44 37.53
C ASP A 350 14.10 -0.58 37.50
N TYR A 351 14.10 0.58 38.17
CA TYR A 351 15.26 1.49 38.31
C TYR A 351 16.22 1.13 39.47
N SER A 352 16.09 -0.07 40.03
CA SER A 352 17.07 -0.65 40.96
C SER A 352 18.47 -0.75 40.35
N SER A 353 19.49 -1.00 41.18
CA SER A 353 20.85 -1.18 40.68
C SER A 353 20.97 -2.31 39.65
N ASN A 354 21.77 -2.08 38.60
CA ASN A 354 22.25 -3.12 37.67
C ASN A 354 22.91 -4.34 38.36
N ALA A 355 23.24 -4.25 39.65
CA ALA A 355 23.68 -5.40 40.44
C ALA A 355 22.55 -6.39 40.79
N CYS A 356 21.28 -5.96 40.77
CA CYS A 356 20.12 -6.67 41.29
C CYS A 356 19.19 -7.20 40.20
N GLN A 357 18.88 -6.37 39.20
CA GLN A 357 18.07 -6.72 38.02
C GLN A 357 18.57 -8.03 37.38
N ASN A 358 17.70 -9.03 37.17
CA ASN A 358 18.10 -10.32 36.61
C ASN A 358 16.98 -11.12 35.92
N THR A 359 15.74 -10.63 35.87
CA THR A 359 14.59 -11.47 35.49
C THR A 359 13.44 -10.69 34.84
N PHE A 360 12.69 -11.39 33.98
CA PHE A 360 11.36 -11.00 33.48
C PHE A 360 10.30 -11.97 34.02
N THR A 361 9.05 -11.51 34.13
CA THR A 361 7.90 -12.35 34.56
C THR A 361 7.24 -13.08 33.38
N GLN A 362 6.32 -14.01 33.67
CA GLN A 362 5.56 -14.73 32.63
C GLN A 362 4.56 -13.81 31.91
N GLY A 363 3.95 -12.86 32.61
CA GLY A 363 3.09 -11.83 32.01
C GLY A 363 3.87 -10.85 31.15
N GLN A 364 5.10 -10.47 31.55
CA GLN A 364 6.01 -9.69 30.71
C GLN A 364 6.40 -10.47 29.43
N LYS A 365 6.73 -11.76 29.55
CA LYS A 365 6.95 -12.64 28.38
C LYS A 365 5.76 -12.65 27.42
N ASP A 366 4.54 -12.82 27.93
CA ASP A 366 3.33 -12.82 27.10
C ASP A 366 3.17 -11.50 26.36
N ARG A 367 3.31 -10.38 27.08
CA ARG A 367 3.18 -9.03 26.56
C ARG A 367 4.18 -8.75 25.44
N MET A 368 5.45 -9.13 25.62
CA MET A 368 6.49 -9.01 24.60
C MET A 368 6.23 -9.89 23.38
N ARG A 369 5.89 -11.16 23.57
CA ARG A 369 5.60 -12.09 22.46
C ARG A 369 4.36 -11.67 21.68
N LEU A 370 3.31 -11.17 22.34
CA LEU A 370 2.11 -10.65 21.68
C LEU A 370 2.39 -9.37 20.89
N ALA A 371 3.18 -8.43 21.42
CA ALA A 371 3.60 -7.23 20.69
C ALA A 371 4.42 -7.56 19.44
N LEU A 372 5.28 -8.60 19.53
CA LEU A 372 6.11 -9.08 18.43
C LEU A 372 5.31 -9.87 17.38
N LEU A 373 4.41 -10.77 17.80
CA LEU A 373 3.53 -11.55 16.91
C LEU A 373 2.38 -10.71 16.31
N GLY A 374 2.05 -9.57 16.92
CA GLY A 374 1.09 -8.60 16.43
C GLY A 374 1.78 -7.47 15.64
N THR A 375 1.95 -6.32 16.29
CA THR A 375 2.35 -5.06 15.63
C THR A 375 3.74 -5.11 14.98
N ARG A 376 4.71 -5.88 15.52
CA ARG A 376 6.06 -6.00 14.92
C ARG A 376 6.27 -7.27 14.06
N SER A 377 5.20 -7.95 13.65
CA SER A 377 5.26 -9.28 13.04
C SER A 377 6.09 -9.40 11.76
N SER A 378 6.27 -8.32 11.00
CA SER A 378 7.13 -8.32 9.80
C SER A 378 8.60 -8.61 10.08
N LEU A 379 9.09 -8.30 11.31
CA LEU A 379 10.45 -8.65 11.73
C LEU A 379 10.69 -10.17 11.74
N LEU A 380 9.63 -10.96 11.96
CA LEU A 380 9.69 -12.43 11.99
C LEU A 380 9.68 -13.05 10.58
N SER A 381 9.21 -12.31 9.58
CA SER A 381 9.34 -12.67 8.16
C SER A 381 10.62 -12.13 7.51
N SER A 382 11.35 -11.25 8.20
CA SER A 382 12.57 -10.66 7.67
C SER A 382 13.68 -11.70 7.52
N GLN A 383 14.38 -11.61 6.39
CA GLN A 383 15.48 -12.51 6.05
C GLN A 383 16.85 -11.91 6.33
N ALA A 384 16.90 -10.71 6.93
CA ALA A 384 18.12 -9.95 7.18
C ALA A 384 19.23 -10.74 7.90
N CYS A 385 18.88 -11.69 8.77
CA CYS A 385 19.85 -12.50 9.51
C CYS A 385 20.28 -13.81 8.82
N ILE A 386 19.71 -14.14 7.66
CA ILE A 386 20.16 -15.28 6.87
C ILE A 386 21.49 -14.87 6.20
N PRO A 387 22.61 -15.59 6.42
CA PRO A 387 23.86 -15.26 5.73
C PRO A 387 23.68 -15.28 4.22
N VAL A 388 24.45 -14.46 3.51
CA VAL A 388 24.62 -14.62 2.06
C VAL A 388 25.39 -15.90 1.77
N ALA A 389 24.94 -16.67 0.78
CA ALA A 389 25.65 -17.87 0.37
C ALA A 389 26.82 -17.56 -0.57
N GLY A 390 27.81 -18.45 -0.63
CA GLY A 390 29.00 -18.20 -1.45
C GLY A 390 28.74 -18.07 -2.95
N VAL A 391 27.67 -18.68 -3.46
CA VAL A 391 27.12 -18.40 -4.78
C VAL A 391 25.65 -18.05 -4.60
N GLU A 392 25.25 -16.84 -4.98
CA GLU A 392 23.88 -16.36 -4.83
C GLU A 392 23.57 -15.20 -5.80
N ALA A 393 22.44 -15.27 -6.50
CA ALA A 393 22.05 -14.32 -7.54
C ALA A 393 20.65 -13.74 -7.30
N GLY A 394 20.55 -12.42 -7.16
CA GLY A 394 19.25 -11.73 -7.07
C GLY A 394 18.82 -11.15 -8.41
N ILE A 395 17.52 -11.20 -8.73
CA ILE A 395 16.91 -10.32 -9.73
C ILE A 395 16.49 -9.04 -9.02
N ASN A 396 17.06 -7.90 -9.42
CA ASN A 396 16.70 -6.60 -8.87
C ASN A 396 15.42 -6.07 -9.54
N ARG A 397 15.32 -6.15 -10.87
CA ARG A 397 14.09 -5.83 -11.63
C ARG A 397 14.09 -6.41 -13.03
N ILE A 398 12.91 -6.45 -13.64
CA ILE A 398 12.75 -6.54 -15.10
C ILE A 398 12.87 -5.12 -15.67
N LEU A 399 13.80 -4.93 -16.61
CA LEU A 399 14.07 -3.66 -17.29
C LEU A 399 13.31 -3.53 -18.62
N TYR A 400 13.03 -4.66 -19.28
CA TYR A 400 12.18 -4.73 -20.45
C TYR A 400 11.39 -6.05 -20.44
N PRO A 401 10.06 -6.04 -20.63
CA PRO A 401 9.23 -4.90 -20.98
C PRO A 401 9.13 -3.88 -19.85
N ASP A 402 8.84 -2.63 -20.20
CA ASP A 402 8.33 -1.69 -19.21
C ASP A 402 6.80 -1.85 -19.14
N LEU A 403 6.01 -0.79 -19.35
CA LEU A 403 4.57 -0.84 -19.17
C LEU A 403 3.77 -1.15 -20.46
N ASN A 404 4.42 -1.05 -21.63
CA ASN A 404 3.83 -1.34 -22.94
C ASN A 404 4.75 -2.22 -23.78
N ILE A 405 4.15 -2.97 -24.70
CA ILE A 405 4.80 -3.58 -25.87
C ILE A 405 3.89 -3.31 -27.09
N CYS A 406 4.48 -3.19 -28.29
CA CYS A 406 3.79 -2.81 -29.54
C CYS A 406 3.81 -3.95 -30.57
N ASN A 407 4.42 -5.09 -30.20
CA ASN A 407 4.50 -6.33 -30.98
C ASN A 407 4.16 -7.52 -30.06
N THR A 408 3.63 -8.61 -30.63
CA THR A 408 3.40 -9.88 -29.91
C THR A 408 4.68 -10.69 -29.64
N THR A 409 5.86 -10.12 -29.95
CA THR A 409 7.18 -10.72 -29.81
C THR A 409 8.19 -9.71 -29.28
N PHE A 410 9.00 -10.10 -28.28
CA PHE A 410 10.03 -9.24 -27.69
C PHE A 410 11.11 -10.06 -26.96
N SER A 411 12.31 -9.51 -26.79
CA SER A 411 13.42 -10.13 -26.03
C SER A 411 13.54 -9.48 -24.65
N PRO A 412 13.21 -10.15 -23.53
CA PRO A 412 13.22 -9.53 -22.20
C PRO A 412 14.62 -9.07 -21.76
N VAL A 413 14.68 -8.08 -20.88
CA VAL A 413 15.94 -7.65 -20.23
C VAL A 413 15.75 -7.61 -18.72
N VAL A 414 16.66 -8.25 -17.98
CA VAL A 414 16.59 -8.41 -16.52
C VAL A 414 17.87 -7.90 -15.85
N GLU A 415 17.72 -7.12 -14.79
CA GLU A 415 18.83 -6.62 -13.96
C GLU A 415 19.13 -7.65 -12.87
N VAL A 416 20.31 -8.26 -12.92
CA VAL A 416 20.74 -9.32 -12.00
C VAL A 416 21.97 -8.88 -11.21
N GLN A 417 21.96 -9.11 -9.90
CA GLN A 417 23.04 -8.80 -8.97
C GLN A 417 23.66 -10.08 -8.42
N ASN A 418 25.00 -10.11 -8.34
CA ASN A 418 25.68 -11.15 -7.58
C ASN A 418 25.76 -10.74 -6.10
N ASN A 419 24.94 -11.37 -5.28
CA ASN A 419 25.00 -11.15 -3.84
C ASN A 419 26.11 -11.99 -3.19
N GLY A 420 26.40 -13.19 -3.72
CA GLY A 420 27.38 -14.12 -3.14
C GLY A 420 28.84 -13.67 -3.16
N ASP A 421 29.69 -14.35 -2.38
CA ASP A 421 31.13 -14.06 -2.25
C ASP A 421 32.01 -14.62 -3.40
N GLN A 422 31.45 -15.45 -4.29
CA GLN A 422 32.11 -16.00 -5.48
C GLN A 422 31.48 -15.46 -6.77
N PRO A 423 32.25 -15.34 -7.87
CA PRO A 423 31.71 -14.89 -9.15
C PRO A 423 30.65 -15.84 -9.70
N ILE A 424 29.54 -15.29 -10.19
CA ILE A 424 28.57 -16.05 -10.98
C ILE A 424 29.10 -16.15 -12.42
N THR A 425 29.25 -17.38 -12.89
CA THR A 425 29.73 -17.72 -14.23
C THR A 425 28.64 -18.32 -15.13
N SER A 426 27.56 -18.83 -14.53
CA SER A 426 26.35 -19.25 -15.23
C SER A 426 25.09 -19.08 -14.39
N LEU A 427 23.97 -18.84 -15.07
CA LEU A 427 22.62 -18.75 -14.50
C LEU A 427 21.64 -19.55 -15.37
N THR A 428 20.67 -20.21 -14.74
CA THR A 428 19.53 -20.83 -15.44
C THR A 428 18.25 -20.09 -15.04
N PHE A 429 17.49 -19.61 -16.03
CA PHE A 429 16.24 -18.88 -15.84
C PHE A 429 15.03 -19.73 -16.25
N ALA A 430 13.97 -19.73 -15.43
CA ALA A 430 12.62 -20.01 -15.87
C ALA A 430 11.92 -18.70 -16.27
N ILE A 431 11.15 -18.74 -17.34
CA ILE A 431 10.43 -17.58 -17.87
C ILE A 431 8.98 -17.99 -18.06
N TYR A 432 8.04 -17.29 -17.45
CA TYR A 432 6.60 -17.51 -17.58
C TYR A 432 5.96 -16.28 -18.21
N ILE A 433 5.06 -16.49 -19.17
CA ILE A 433 4.23 -15.42 -19.74
C ILE A 433 2.75 -15.82 -19.62
N ASP A 434 1.96 -15.00 -18.94
CA ASP A 434 0.57 -15.27 -18.58
C ASP A 434 0.42 -16.62 -17.85
N GLY A 435 1.36 -16.91 -16.95
CA GLY A 435 1.51 -18.19 -16.23
C GLY A 435 2.04 -19.36 -17.06
N ASN A 436 2.26 -19.20 -18.37
CA ASN A 436 2.74 -20.26 -19.26
C ASN A 436 4.27 -20.32 -19.28
N LEU A 437 4.84 -21.41 -18.76
CA LEU A 437 6.29 -21.67 -18.80
C LEU A 437 6.81 -21.74 -20.24
N ARG A 438 7.84 -20.94 -20.52
CA ARG A 438 8.69 -21.00 -21.72
C ARG A 438 9.92 -21.89 -21.46
N PRO A 439 10.66 -22.30 -22.51
CA PRO A 439 11.88 -23.10 -22.33
C PRO A 439 12.89 -22.39 -21.40
N GLU A 440 13.53 -23.16 -20.51
CA GLU A 440 14.56 -22.63 -19.61
C GLU A 440 15.75 -22.06 -20.38
N GLU A 441 16.18 -20.85 -20.03
CA GLU A 441 17.30 -20.17 -20.66
C GLU A 441 18.56 -20.23 -19.80
N ASN A 442 19.74 -20.31 -20.44
CA ASN A 442 21.01 -20.49 -19.73
C ASN A 442 22.01 -19.39 -20.12
N TRP A 443 22.19 -18.42 -19.24
CA TRP A 443 23.22 -17.38 -19.36
C TRP A 443 24.58 -17.92 -18.91
N ASN A 444 25.64 -17.48 -19.60
CA ASN A 444 27.03 -17.80 -19.28
C ASN A 444 27.85 -16.51 -19.38
N GLY A 445 28.72 -16.24 -18.40
CA GLY A 445 29.47 -15.00 -18.32
C GLY A 445 30.43 -14.97 -17.14
N ASN A 446 30.61 -13.79 -16.55
CA ASN A 446 31.35 -13.59 -15.30
C ASN A 446 30.85 -12.31 -14.62
N LEU A 447 30.04 -12.46 -13.58
CA LEU A 447 29.57 -11.39 -12.71
C LEU A 447 30.31 -11.48 -11.36
N PRO A 448 31.25 -10.58 -11.04
CA PRO A 448 31.97 -10.58 -9.76
C PRO A 448 31.03 -10.40 -8.56
N SER A 449 31.50 -10.72 -7.35
CA SER A 449 30.75 -10.46 -6.12
C SER A 449 30.43 -8.96 -5.98
N GLY A 450 29.18 -8.64 -5.64
CA GLY A 450 28.67 -7.27 -5.46
C GLY A 450 28.35 -6.50 -6.75
N GLU A 451 28.62 -7.06 -7.93
CA GLU A 451 28.39 -6.40 -9.22
C GLU A 451 26.99 -6.73 -9.79
N MET A 452 26.50 -5.83 -10.67
CA MET A 452 25.23 -5.97 -11.39
C MET A 452 25.44 -6.17 -12.90
N SER A 453 24.51 -6.83 -13.57
CA SER A 453 24.49 -6.96 -15.03
C SER A 453 23.08 -7.00 -15.61
N ASN A 454 22.91 -6.35 -16.77
CA ASN A 454 21.66 -6.38 -17.53
C ASN A 454 21.73 -7.52 -18.53
N ILE A 455 21.01 -8.60 -18.24
CA ILE A 455 20.98 -9.81 -19.06
C ILE A 455 19.81 -9.69 -20.04
N SER A 456 20.12 -9.66 -21.34
CA SER A 456 19.13 -9.89 -22.38
C SER A 456 18.83 -11.37 -22.47
N LEU A 457 17.55 -11.71 -22.40
CA LEU A 457 17.01 -13.05 -22.61
C LEU A 457 16.56 -13.20 -24.07
N SER A 458 16.25 -14.43 -24.46
CA SER A 458 15.79 -14.80 -25.81
C SER A 458 14.41 -14.24 -26.13
N GLU A 459 14.12 -14.07 -27.42
CA GLU A 459 12.82 -13.60 -27.89
C GLU A 459 11.68 -14.54 -27.48
N ILE A 460 10.69 -13.99 -26.77
CA ILE A 460 9.46 -14.67 -26.38
C ILE A 460 8.26 -14.04 -27.11
N SER A 461 7.19 -14.81 -27.23
CA SER A 461 5.93 -14.40 -27.83
C SER A 461 4.75 -14.52 -26.85
N PHE A 462 3.68 -13.78 -27.11
CA PHE A 462 2.40 -13.85 -26.42
C PHE A 462 1.24 -13.64 -27.42
N ALA A 463 -0.02 -13.65 -26.98
CA ALA A 463 -1.17 -13.73 -27.90
C ALA A 463 -2.41 -12.94 -27.44
N GLY A 464 -2.99 -12.17 -28.36
CA GLY A 464 -4.12 -11.27 -28.11
C GLY A 464 -3.69 -9.94 -27.49
N PRO A 465 -4.48 -8.86 -27.63
CA PRO A 465 -4.29 -7.62 -26.88
C PRO A 465 -4.84 -7.74 -25.45
N GLY A 466 -4.29 -6.95 -24.53
CA GLY A 466 -4.72 -6.90 -23.13
C GLY A 466 -3.59 -6.58 -22.16
N GLU A 467 -3.85 -6.91 -20.90
CA GLU A 467 -2.86 -6.97 -19.82
C GLU A 467 -2.18 -8.35 -19.83
N HIS A 468 -0.85 -8.37 -19.68
CA HIS A 468 -0.03 -9.57 -19.66
C HIS A 468 0.95 -9.55 -18.48
N GLU A 469 1.27 -10.73 -17.93
CA GLU A 469 2.27 -10.88 -16.85
C GLU A 469 3.48 -11.68 -17.31
N LEU A 470 4.66 -11.04 -17.26
CA LEU A 470 5.96 -11.70 -17.34
C LEU A 470 6.50 -11.97 -15.94
N LEU A 471 6.81 -13.24 -15.65
CA LEU A 471 7.52 -13.67 -14.43
C LEU A 471 8.83 -14.35 -14.84
N ILE A 472 9.95 -13.86 -14.31
CA ILE A 472 11.28 -14.44 -14.51
C ILE A 472 11.78 -14.95 -13.15
N GLU A 473 12.31 -16.18 -13.14
CA GLU A 473 12.89 -16.81 -11.96
C GLU A 473 14.30 -17.34 -12.24
N ILE A 474 15.27 -17.08 -11.37
CA ILE A 474 16.55 -17.79 -11.34
C ILE A 474 16.32 -19.15 -10.67
N LEU A 475 16.65 -20.23 -11.38
CA LEU A 475 16.57 -21.61 -10.88
C LEU A 475 17.91 -22.08 -10.29
N ASN A 476 19.02 -21.70 -10.93
CA ASN A 476 20.36 -22.16 -10.56
C ASN A 476 21.41 -21.07 -10.79
N SER A 477 22.36 -20.99 -9.85
CA SER A 477 23.54 -20.11 -9.87
C SER A 477 24.80 -20.98 -9.84
N ASN A 478 25.69 -20.81 -10.83
CA ASN A 478 26.83 -21.72 -11.10
C ASN A 478 26.44 -23.22 -11.19
N GLY A 479 25.20 -23.53 -11.59
CA GLY A 479 24.69 -24.90 -11.67
C GLY A 479 24.45 -25.57 -10.31
N GLN A 480 24.31 -24.79 -9.23
CA GLN A 480 23.66 -25.21 -7.99
C GLN A 480 22.29 -24.52 -7.88
N PRO A 481 21.28 -25.12 -7.24
CA PRO A 481 20.05 -24.41 -6.91
C PRO A 481 20.40 -23.17 -6.08
N ASP A 482 19.83 -22.03 -6.44
CA ASP A 482 20.12 -20.80 -5.71
C ASP A 482 19.51 -20.88 -4.29
N PRO A 483 20.29 -20.66 -3.22
CA PRO A 483 19.86 -20.93 -1.86
C PRO A 483 18.91 -19.88 -1.27
N PHE A 484 18.68 -18.74 -1.94
CA PHE A 484 17.86 -17.65 -1.42
C PHE A 484 16.65 -17.36 -2.32
N SER A 485 15.63 -18.22 -2.27
CA SER A 485 14.44 -18.22 -3.16
C SER A 485 13.68 -16.90 -3.35
N ASN A 486 13.93 -15.88 -2.52
CA ASN A 486 13.11 -14.68 -2.42
C ASN A 486 13.64 -13.49 -3.25
N ASN A 487 14.94 -13.40 -3.55
CA ASN A 487 15.46 -12.45 -4.57
C ASN A 487 15.53 -13.08 -5.97
N ASN A 488 15.39 -14.40 -6.08
CA ASN A 488 15.43 -15.13 -7.35
C ASN A 488 14.28 -14.79 -8.33
N ARG A 489 13.28 -13.98 -7.96
CA ARG A 489 12.03 -13.82 -8.74
C ARG A 489 11.66 -12.36 -8.96
N ALA A 490 11.37 -11.99 -10.21
CA ALA A 490 10.76 -10.71 -10.54
C ALA A 490 9.56 -10.87 -11.47
N ARG A 491 8.51 -10.09 -11.22
CA ARG A 491 7.28 -10.02 -12.03
C ARG A 491 7.16 -8.64 -12.67
N LYS A 492 6.56 -8.58 -13.86
CA LYS A 492 6.26 -7.35 -14.59
C LYS A 492 4.95 -7.51 -15.34
N VAL A 493 3.99 -6.66 -15.00
CA VAL A 493 2.75 -6.49 -15.76
C VAL A 493 2.99 -5.45 -16.85
N PHE A 494 2.50 -5.72 -18.06
CA PHE A 494 2.61 -4.83 -19.23
C PHE A 494 1.36 -4.95 -20.11
N MET A 495 1.13 -3.94 -20.95
CA MET A 495 0.00 -3.89 -21.89
C MET A 495 0.45 -4.15 -23.34
N TYR A 496 -0.45 -4.71 -24.14
CA TYR A 496 -0.35 -4.73 -25.60
C TYR A 496 -1.69 -4.33 -26.24
N ALA A 497 -1.63 -3.40 -27.19
CA ALA A 497 -2.76 -3.01 -28.02
C ALA A 497 -2.52 -3.48 -29.46
N ALA A 498 -3.50 -4.19 -30.03
CA ALA A 498 -3.45 -4.71 -31.41
C ALA A 498 -3.99 -3.71 -32.46
N SER A 499 -4.22 -2.45 -32.07
CA SER A 499 -4.80 -1.41 -32.91
C SER A 499 -4.22 -0.06 -32.53
N LEU A 500 -3.98 0.79 -33.54
CA LEU A 500 -3.44 2.13 -33.37
C LEU A 500 -4.59 3.14 -33.23
N THR A 501 -4.38 4.20 -32.46
CA THR A 501 -5.35 5.32 -32.38
C THR A 501 -5.32 6.11 -33.68
N SER A 502 -6.48 6.22 -34.34
CA SER A 502 -6.68 7.10 -35.49
C SER A 502 -6.77 8.58 -35.05
N LEU A 503 -6.52 9.50 -35.99
CA LEU A 503 -6.68 10.94 -35.80
C LEU A 503 -7.88 11.47 -36.60
N PRO A 504 -8.60 12.49 -36.08
CA PRO A 504 -8.46 13.07 -34.74
C PRO A 504 -9.06 12.16 -33.67
N PHE A 505 -8.56 12.27 -32.44
CA PHE A 505 -9.09 11.57 -31.26
C PHE A 505 -9.41 12.58 -30.16
N CYS A 506 -10.51 12.38 -29.43
CA CYS A 506 -10.90 13.18 -28.27
C CYS A 506 -11.53 12.32 -27.18
N SER A 507 -11.33 12.71 -25.92
CA SER A 507 -11.98 12.14 -24.74
C SER A 507 -12.45 13.25 -23.80
N ASP A 508 -13.77 13.35 -23.67
CA ASP A 508 -14.50 14.16 -22.68
C ASP A 508 -14.80 13.38 -21.39
N LEU A 509 -14.48 12.08 -21.32
CA LEU A 509 -14.59 11.21 -20.13
C LEU A 509 -16.01 11.02 -19.56
N GLU A 510 -17.04 11.60 -20.19
CA GLU A 510 -18.44 11.64 -19.76
C GLU A 510 -19.10 10.26 -19.58
N ILE A 511 -18.52 9.21 -20.16
CA ILE A 511 -18.91 7.82 -19.93
C ILE A 511 -18.47 7.26 -18.57
N ASN A 512 -17.78 8.06 -17.73
CA ASN A 512 -17.16 7.67 -16.48
C ASN A 512 -16.23 6.45 -16.61
N ALA A 513 -15.38 6.50 -17.65
CA ALA A 513 -14.34 5.52 -17.93
C ALA A 513 -13.21 6.18 -18.72
N LEU A 514 -12.00 5.61 -18.66
CA LEU A 514 -10.93 5.98 -19.58
C LEU A 514 -11.24 5.53 -21.02
N PRO A 515 -10.60 6.16 -22.03
CA PRO A 515 -10.65 5.68 -23.40
C PRO A 515 -10.15 4.24 -23.54
N SER A 516 -10.65 3.53 -24.56
CA SER A 516 -10.17 2.18 -24.89
C SER A 516 -8.65 2.16 -25.09
N GLY A 517 -7.98 1.17 -24.50
CA GLY A 517 -6.54 1.00 -24.57
C GLY A 517 -5.71 1.95 -23.69
N TRP A 518 -6.32 2.93 -23.00
CA TRP A 518 -5.61 3.76 -22.02
C TRP A 518 -5.52 3.04 -20.68
N THR A 519 -4.35 3.11 -20.03
CA THR A 519 -4.05 2.35 -18.81
C THR A 519 -3.53 3.26 -17.71
N ILE A 520 -4.07 3.12 -16.49
CA ILE A 520 -3.55 3.77 -15.28
C ILE A 520 -2.49 2.85 -14.67
N TYR A 521 -1.33 3.41 -14.37
CA TYR A 521 -0.27 2.72 -13.64
C TYR A 521 0.05 3.47 -12.36
N ASN A 522 -0.43 2.89 -11.26
CA ASN A 522 -0.19 3.29 -9.88
C ASN A 522 0.81 2.29 -9.26
N PRO A 523 2.10 2.63 -9.11
CA PRO A 523 3.14 1.71 -8.66
C PRO A 523 3.16 1.43 -7.16
N ASP A 524 2.62 2.33 -6.34
CA ASP A 524 2.62 2.21 -4.87
C ASP A 524 1.28 1.73 -4.30
N ASN A 525 0.25 1.65 -5.14
CA ASN A 525 -1.12 1.24 -4.83
C ASN A 525 -1.79 2.13 -3.76
N TYR A 526 -1.40 3.42 -3.72
CA TYR A 526 -2.00 4.46 -2.88
C TYR A 526 -3.01 5.30 -3.68
N VAL A 527 -2.88 6.63 -3.71
CA VAL A 527 -3.77 7.53 -4.46
C VAL A 527 -3.31 7.65 -5.91
N GLY A 528 -4.02 6.98 -6.81
CA GLY A 528 -3.83 7.08 -8.25
C GLY A 528 -4.85 7.98 -8.95
N PHE A 529 -4.79 7.99 -10.28
CA PHE A 529 -5.81 8.63 -11.11
C PHE A 529 -7.14 7.85 -11.08
N GLU A 530 -8.26 8.57 -11.16
CA GLU A 530 -9.62 8.01 -11.33
C GLU A 530 -10.52 8.96 -12.13
N THR A 531 -11.62 8.47 -12.70
CA THR A 531 -12.69 9.35 -13.23
C THR A 531 -13.59 9.81 -12.09
N TYR A 532 -13.78 11.12 -11.96
CA TYR A 532 -14.40 11.76 -10.80
C TYR A 532 -15.39 12.86 -11.22
N PRO A 533 -16.56 13.00 -10.55
CA PRO A 533 -17.60 13.93 -10.97
C PRO A 533 -17.27 15.41 -10.69
N VAL A 534 -17.48 16.28 -11.69
CA VAL A 534 -17.14 17.71 -11.67
C VAL A 534 -18.30 18.60 -12.16
N ASN A 535 -19.44 18.53 -11.47
CA ASN A 535 -20.73 19.17 -11.81
C ASN A 535 -20.75 20.73 -11.89
N THR A 536 -19.81 21.38 -12.60
CA THR A 536 -19.52 22.82 -12.49
C THR A 536 -19.30 23.56 -13.82
N CYS A 537 -19.45 22.90 -14.96
CA CYS A 537 -19.62 23.55 -16.25
C CYS A 537 -20.87 23.07 -17.01
N ALA A 538 -21.16 23.68 -18.16
CA ALA A 538 -22.34 23.38 -18.99
C ALA A 538 -21.99 22.98 -20.44
N ASP A 539 -20.72 23.17 -20.83
CA ASP A 539 -20.15 22.80 -22.13
C ASP A 539 -18.99 21.78 -21.98
N GLY A 540 -18.54 21.52 -20.74
CA GLY A 540 -17.79 20.36 -20.28
C GLY A 540 -18.58 19.76 -19.11
N GLY A 541 -18.65 18.43 -19.01
CA GLY A 541 -19.83 17.76 -18.45
C GLY A 541 -19.76 17.33 -16.98
N ASP A 542 -20.29 16.14 -16.72
CA ASP A 542 -20.43 15.58 -15.38
C ASP A 542 -19.12 14.96 -14.84
N TYR A 543 -18.13 14.63 -15.67
CA TYR A 543 -16.91 13.89 -15.25
C TYR A 543 -15.59 14.48 -15.76
N ALA A 544 -14.52 14.27 -14.99
CA ALA A 544 -13.14 14.54 -15.40
C ALA A 544 -12.18 13.52 -14.80
N LEU A 545 -10.94 13.49 -15.29
CA LEU A 545 -9.87 12.66 -14.76
C LEU A 545 -9.21 13.37 -13.57
N ALA A 546 -9.38 12.84 -12.37
CA ALA A 546 -8.84 13.40 -11.14
C ALA A 546 -7.66 12.61 -10.58
N LEU A 547 -6.80 13.31 -9.84
CA LEU A 547 -5.80 12.75 -8.93
C LEU A 547 -5.97 13.43 -7.57
N GLN A 548 -6.53 12.69 -6.61
CA GLN A 548 -7.07 13.23 -5.34
C GLN A 548 -6.04 13.35 -4.21
N THR A 549 -4.95 14.07 -4.47
CA THR A 549 -3.78 14.09 -3.57
C THR A 549 -3.86 15.07 -2.39
N TRP A 550 -4.97 15.80 -2.22
CA TRP A 550 -5.16 16.69 -1.08
C TRP A 550 -5.06 15.95 0.27
N GLY A 551 -4.26 16.47 1.20
CA GLY A 551 -4.09 15.90 2.53
C GLY A 551 -3.34 14.56 2.56
N THR A 552 -2.64 14.20 1.49
CA THR A 552 -1.86 12.95 1.40
C THR A 552 -0.39 13.15 1.79
N PHE A 553 0.16 12.15 2.48
CA PHE A 553 1.47 12.21 3.14
C PHE A 553 2.35 10.99 2.77
N PRO A 554 2.75 10.83 1.50
CA PRO A 554 3.54 9.68 1.07
C PRO A 554 4.96 9.71 1.68
N SER A 555 5.43 8.57 2.18
CA SER A 555 6.78 8.45 2.77
C SER A 555 7.91 8.36 1.74
N LYS A 556 7.60 8.47 0.43
CA LYS A 556 8.54 8.40 -0.71
C LYS A 556 8.05 9.32 -1.84
N GLN A 557 8.87 9.54 -2.87
CA GLN A 557 8.39 10.12 -4.12
C GLN A 557 7.42 9.15 -4.81
N THR A 558 6.15 9.51 -4.87
CA THR A 558 5.07 8.76 -5.54
C THR A 558 4.84 9.31 -6.94
N VAL A 559 4.57 8.43 -7.91
CA VAL A 559 4.60 8.78 -9.35
C VAL A 559 3.50 8.05 -10.12
N GLU A 560 2.39 8.77 -10.32
CA GLU A 560 1.19 8.27 -10.97
C GLU A 560 1.24 8.48 -12.47
N ARG A 561 0.82 7.46 -13.23
CA ARG A 561 0.91 7.48 -14.69
C ARG A 561 -0.39 7.11 -15.37
N ILE A 562 -0.63 7.74 -16.51
CA ILE A 562 -1.55 7.24 -17.53
C ILE A 562 -0.79 7.09 -18.83
N LEU A 563 -1.00 5.97 -19.48
CA LEU A 563 -0.40 5.59 -20.75
C LEU A 563 -1.50 5.47 -21.78
N THR A 564 -1.31 6.12 -22.93
CA THR A 564 -2.17 5.87 -24.10
C THR A 564 -1.80 4.54 -24.74
N GLN A 565 -2.73 3.95 -25.50
CA GLN A 565 -2.35 2.98 -26.54
C GLN A 565 -1.49 3.68 -27.62
N PRO A 566 -0.83 2.93 -28.53
CA PRO A 566 -0.08 3.51 -29.63
C PRO A 566 -0.93 4.42 -30.54
N ILE A 567 -0.31 5.45 -31.09
CA ILE A 567 -0.94 6.45 -31.97
C ILE A 567 -0.10 6.56 -33.25
N ASP A 568 -0.75 6.46 -34.41
CA ASP A 568 -0.09 6.57 -35.70
C ASP A 568 -0.07 8.04 -36.20
N LEU A 569 1.14 8.61 -36.36
CA LEU A 569 1.34 9.94 -36.94
C LEU A 569 1.92 9.88 -38.36
N SER A 570 2.01 8.70 -38.99
CA SER A 570 2.58 8.49 -40.33
C SER A 570 1.83 9.23 -41.44
N HIS A 571 0.51 9.39 -41.28
CA HIS A 571 -0.38 10.05 -42.24
C HIS A 571 -0.81 11.48 -41.83
N ALA A 572 -0.37 11.95 -40.66
CA ALA A 572 -0.63 13.31 -40.21
C ALA A 572 0.23 14.34 -40.99
N THR A 573 -0.32 15.55 -41.16
CA THR A 573 0.40 16.72 -41.70
C THR A 573 0.52 17.86 -40.68
N GLU A 574 -0.43 17.94 -39.74
CA GLU A 574 -0.34 18.73 -38.51
C GLU A 574 -0.90 17.88 -37.36
N VAL A 575 -0.35 18.03 -36.14
CA VAL A 575 -0.85 17.33 -34.94
C VAL A 575 -0.54 18.12 -33.66
N SER A 576 -1.48 18.17 -32.73
CA SER A 576 -1.32 18.77 -31.40
C SER A 576 -2.22 18.13 -30.35
N LEU A 577 -1.65 17.84 -29.18
CA LEU A 577 -2.39 17.43 -27.99
C LEU A 577 -2.95 18.67 -27.29
N SER A 578 -4.25 18.72 -27.05
CA SER A 578 -4.90 19.67 -26.14
C SER A 578 -5.58 18.93 -25.00
N PHE A 579 -5.73 19.61 -23.88
CA PHE A 579 -6.48 19.15 -22.71
C PHE A 579 -6.81 20.36 -21.83
N ASP A 580 -7.90 20.31 -21.10
CA ASP A 580 -8.17 21.23 -20.02
C ASP A 580 -7.55 20.70 -18.72
N ILE A 581 -7.07 21.63 -17.89
CA ILE A 581 -6.52 21.34 -16.56
C ILE A 581 -7.14 22.28 -15.53
N ALA A 582 -7.36 21.79 -14.31
CA ALA A 582 -7.65 22.62 -13.14
C ALA A 582 -6.86 22.13 -11.90
N HIS A 583 -6.25 23.07 -11.17
CA HIS A 583 -5.41 22.78 -10.01
C HIS A 583 -5.26 24.01 -9.09
N ALA A 584 -5.41 23.79 -7.77
CA ALA A 584 -5.23 24.82 -6.75
C ALA A 584 -3.84 24.75 -6.10
N LEU A 585 -3.21 25.92 -5.86
CA LEU A 585 -1.90 26.01 -5.20
C LEU A 585 -2.03 26.30 -3.69
N THR A 586 -1.40 25.45 -2.88
CA THR A 586 -1.29 25.55 -1.40
C THR A 586 -0.19 26.53 -0.96
N TYR A 587 -0.20 26.99 0.30
CA TYR A 587 0.82 27.96 0.76
C TYR A 587 2.23 27.40 0.95
N THR A 588 2.36 26.09 1.12
CA THR A 588 3.60 25.44 1.54
C THR A 588 4.61 25.21 0.41
N ASN A 589 4.26 25.56 -0.84
CA ASN A 589 4.98 25.14 -2.07
C ASN A 589 5.08 23.61 -2.24
N PHE A 590 4.16 22.84 -1.62
CA PHE A 590 3.99 21.44 -1.96
C PHE A 590 3.38 21.37 -3.36
N ASN A 591 4.22 21.13 -4.35
CA ASN A 591 3.84 21.26 -5.75
C ASN A 591 3.66 19.89 -6.37
N THR A 592 2.47 19.64 -6.88
CA THR A 592 2.27 18.64 -7.93
C THR A 592 3.11 19.05 -9.15
N ILE A 593 3.81 18.10 -9.76
CA ILE A 593 4.36 18.21 -11.12
C ILE A 593 3.42 17.44 -12.03
N LEU A 594 3.04 18.02 -13.17
CA LEU A 594 2.53 17.28 -14.33
C LEU A 594 3.58 17.33 -15.43
N ASP A 595 4.06 16.16 -15.84
CA ASP A 595 4.88 15.93 -17.03
C ASP A 595 4.03 15.20 -18.07
N ILE A 596 4.11 15.63 -19.33
CA ILE A 596 3.59 14.87 -20.46
C ILE A 596 4.76 14.59 -21.38
N SER A 597 5.01 13.31 -21.62
CA SER A 597 6.18 12.80 -22.33
C SER A 597 5.79 11.83 -23.44
N ILE A 598 6.57 11.84 -24.53
CA ILE A 598 6.35 11.06 -25.74
C ILE A 598 7.46 10.02 -25.90
N SER A 599 7.08 8.78 -26.22
CA SER A 599 7.98 7.71 -26.64
C SER A 599 7.86 7.47 -28.15
N ARG A 600 8.96 7.07 -28.80
CA ARG A 600 9.02 6.54 -30.19
C ARG A 600 9.53 5.10 -30.27
N ASP A 601 9.81 4.49 -29.12
CA ASP A 601 10.51 3.22 -28.96
C ASP A 601 9.71 2.27 -28.04
N CYS A 602 8.39 2.36 -28.15
CA CYS A 602 7.42 1.58 -27.38
C CYS A 602 7.61 1.63 -25.85
N GLY A 603 7.99 2.79 -25.32
CA GLY A 603 8.10 3.07 -23.89
C GLY A 603 9.48 2.80 -23.30
N LEU A 604 10.46 2.37 -24.11
CA LEU A 604 11.86 2.22 -23.69
C LEU A 604 12.48 3.56 -23.26
N SER A 605 12.11 4.67 -23.90
CA SER A 605 12.50 6.02 -23.48
C SER A 605 11.41 7.06 -23.75
N TYR A 606 11.36 8.08 -22.88
CA TYR A 606 10.32 9.10 -22.90
C TYR A 606 10.94 10.51 -22.94
N THR A 607 10.52 11.32 -23.91
CA THR A 607 10.92 12.73 -24.05
C THR A 607 9.81 13.64 -23.55
N SER A 608 10.07 14.41 -22.48
CA SER A 608 9.12 15.42 -21.97
C SER A 608 8.87 16.51 -23.01
N VAL A 609 7.59 16.78 -23.29
CA VAL A 609 7.11 17.85 -24.19
C VAL A 609 6.31 18.92 -23.44
N TYR A 610 5.90 18.63 -22.21
CA TYR A 610 5.28 19.56 -21.28
C TYR A 610 5.72 19.16 -19.87
N ARG A 611 6.13 20.13 -19.06
CA ARG A 611 6.36 19.93 -17.63
C ARG A 611 6.01 21.22 -16.90
N LYS A 612 5.02 21.19 -16.01
CA LYS A 612 4.63 22.36 -15.19
C LYS A 612 4.45 21.97 -13.74
N THR A 613 4.67 22.92 -12.85
CA THR A 613 4.57 22.74 -11.40
C THR A 613 4.26 24.06 -10.69
N GLY A 614 3.71 23.99 -9.47
CA GLY A 614 3.42 25.17 -8.64
C GLY A 614 2.56 26.21 -9.38
N GLN A 615 3.00 27.48 -9.39
CA GLN A 615 2.30 28.58 -10.08
C GLN A 615 2.15 28.40 -11.60
N GLU A 616 2.97 27.56 -12.26
CA GLU A 616 2.80 27.29 -13.69
C GLU A 616 1.73 26.22 -13.95
N LEU A 617 1.56 25.27 -13.03
CA LEU A 617 0.53 24.24 -13.12
C LEU A 617 -0.84 24.77 -12.66
N SER A 618 -0.84 25.55 -11.57
CA SER A 618 -2.01 26.16 -10.95
C SER A 618 -2.88 26.95 -11.94
N THR A 619 -4.19 26.80 -11.77
CA THR A 619 -5.22 27.62 -12.43
C THR A 619 -5.93 28.55 -11.45
N ILE A 620 -6.01 28.17 -10.16
CA ILE A 620 -6.50 29.02 -9.07
C ILE A 620 -5.46 29.17 -7.94
N TYR A 621 -5.33 30.39 -7.44
CA TYR A 621 -4.44 30.76 -6.33
C TYR A 621 -5.20 31.58 -5.28
N VAL A 622 -5.29 31.05 -4.07
CA VAL A 622 -5.93 31.68 -2.91
C VAL A 622 -4.85 32.44 -2.12
N PRO A 623 -4.84 33.79 -2.03
CA PRO A 623 -3.70 34.53 -1.48
C PRO A 623 -3.63 34.61 0.06
N ALA A 624 -2.41 34.61 0.62
CA ALA A 624 -2.14 34.69 2.06
C ALA A 624 -2.94 35.80 2.79
N GLY A 625 -3.85 35.39 3.68
CA GLY A 625 -4.78 36.28 4.39
C GLY A 625 -6.16 36.42 3.74
N SER A 626 -6.48 35.57 2.75
CA SER A 626 -7.82 35.28 2.25
C SER A 626 -8.82 34.95 3.38
N ALA A 627 -10.12 35.11 3.10
CA ALA A 627 -11.19 34.59 3.95
C ALA A 627 -11.43 33.08 3.75
N ASP A 628 -11.07 32.59 2.56
CA ASP A 628 -11.13 31.18 2.15
C ASP A 628 -9.76 30.51 2.41
N ASP A 629 -9.79 29.24 2.80
CA ASP A 629 -8.61 28.48 3.20
C ASP A 629 -7.82 27.99 1.96
N PRO A 630 -6.50 28.31 1.83
CA PRO A 630 -5.64 27.86 0.71
C PRO A 630 -5.49 26.35 0.62
N ASP A 631 -5.54 25.68 1.76
CA ASP A 631 -5.13 24.30 1.96
C ASP A 631 -6.40 23.45 2.22
N ALA A 632 -7.57 23.94 1.79
CA ALA A 632 -8.82 23.21 1.72
C ALA A 632 -8.89 22.29 0.48
N PHE A 633 -9.68 21.21 0.59
CA PHE A 633 -9.89 20.24 -0.48
C PHE A 633 -10.49 20.90 -1.74
N TYR A 634 -9.77 20.81 -2.86
CA TYR A 634 -10.18 21.46 -4.11
C TYR A 634 -10.99 20.56 -5.03
N ILE A 635 -12.14 21.06 -5.49
CA ILE A 635 -12.85 20.64 -6.72
C ILE A 635 -13.05 21.94 -7.54
N PRO A 636 -12.88 21.94 -8.88
CA PRO A 636 -13.14 23.11 -9.71
C PRO A 636 -14.59 23.58 -9.57
N GLY A 637 -14.79 24.80 -9.08
CA GLY A 637 -16.10 25.35 -8.75
C GLY A 637 -16.84 25.97 -9.94
N SER A 638 -16.16 26.19 -11.07
CA SER A 638 -16.69 26.89 -12.24
C SER A 638 -15.83 26.67 -13.49
N CYS A 639 -16.42 26.83 -14.68
CA CYS A 639 -15.70 26.82 -15.97
C CYS A 639 -14.49 27.79 -15.99
N SER A 640 -14.51 28.89 -15.21
CA SER A 640 -13.43 29.89 -15.14
C SER A 640 -12.18 29.44 -14.39
N GLU A 641 -12.20 28.27 -13.76
CA GLU A 641 -11.04 27.68 -13.06
C GLU A 641 -10.30 26.64 -13.89
N TRP A 642 -10.85 26.27 -15.05
CA TRP A 642 -10.20 25.41 -16.02
C TRP A 642 -9.33 26.24 -16.98
N ARG A 643 -8.25 25.64 -17.47
CA ARG A 643 -7.34 26.23 -18.46
C ARG A 643 -7.02 25.20 -19.54
N THR A 644 -7.32 25.53 -20.79
CA THR A 644 -6.88 24.72 -21.93
C THR A 644 -5.38 24.88 -22.16
N GLU A 645 -4.68 23.75 -22.25
CA GLU A 645 -3.30 23.64 -22.69
C GLU A 645 -3.26 23.14 -24.14
N THR A 646 -2.19 23.43 -24.88
CA THR A 646 -1.99 22.90 -26.23
C THR A 646 -0.51 22.70 -26.53
N ILE A 647 -0.15 21.47 -26.87
CA ILE A 647 1.23 21.03 -27.13
C ILE A 647 1.33 20.67 -28.62
N PRO A 648 2.12 21.39 -29.43
CA PRO A 648 2.35 21.02 -30.82
C PRO A 648 3.24 19.77 -30.88
N LEU A 649 2.74 18.69 -31.50
CA LEU A 649 3.47 17.43 -31.65
C LEU A 649 4.10 17.28 -33.05
N SER A 650 4.25 18.39 -33.79
CA SER A 650 4.75 18.41 -35.17
C SER A 650 6.16 17.83 -35.38
N SER A 651 6.96 17.73 -34.31
CA SER A 651 8.26 17.04 -34.34
C SER A 651 8.15 15.52 -34.44
N TYR A 652 6.97 14.94 -34.23
CA TYR A 652 6.68 13.50 -34.23
C TYR A 652 5.85 13.04 -35.45
N LEU A 653 5.63 13.93 -36.43
CA LEU A 653 5.00 13.57 -37.70
C LEU A 653 5.84 12.52 -38.42
N GLY A 654 5.21 11.43 -38.85
CA GLY A 654 5.89 10.28 -39.47
C GLY A 654 6.18 9.10 -38.53
N ASP A 655 6.05 9.27 -37.21
CA ASP A 655 6.34 8.24 -36.21
C ASP A 655 5.07 7.53 -35.69
N GLU A 656 5.21 6.31 -35.17
CA GLU A 656 4.26 5.75 -34.19
C GLU A 656 4.70 6.20 -32.79
N ILE A 657 3.77 6.66 -31.94
CA ILE A 657 4.10 7.17 -30.61
C ILE A 657 3.22 6.61 -29.48
N LEU A 658 3.78 6.63 -28.28
CA LEU A 658 3.04 6.51 -27.01
C LEU A 658 3.10 7.84 -26.27
N ILE A 659 1.97 8.27 -25.69
CA ILE A 659 1.90 9.44 -24.82
C ILE A 659 1.75 8.97 -23.37
N ARG A 660 2.52 9.58 -22.48
CA ARG A 660 2.45 9.35 -21.04
C ARG A 660 2.15 10.66 -20.33
N PHE A 661 1.08 10.66 -19.54
CA PHE A 661 0.82 11.67 -18.52
C PHE A 661 1.42 11.14 -17.21
N GLU A 662 2.31 11.90 -16.58
CA GLU A 662 2.99 11.52 -15.34
C GLU A 662 2.82 12.64 -14.30
N ALA A 663 2.20 12.31 -13.17
CA ALA A 663 2.05 13.20 -12.03
C ALA A 663 2.96 12.76 -10.89
N SER A 664 3.67 13.70 -10.27
CA SER A 664 4.58 13.40 -9.15
C SER A 664 4.68 14.54 -8.13
N THR A 665 5.14 14.22 -6.93
CA THR A 665 5.59 15.23 -5.95
C THR A 665 6.85 15.95 -6.43
N ALA A 666 6.94 17.27 -6.24
CA ALA A 666 8.17 17.99 -6.54
C ALA A 666 9.34 17.63 -5.61
N ASP A 667 10.56 17.60 -6.18
CA ASP A 667 11.79 17.39 -5.43
C ASP A 667 12.21 18.68 -4.69
N ILE A 668 11.63 18.90 -3.51
CA ILE A 668 11.94 20.04 -2.66
C ILE A 668 13.24 19.76 -1.90
N ALA A 669 14.37 19.97 -2.59
CA ALA A 669 15.75 19.78 -2.11
C ALA A 669 16.20 20.71 -0.94
N ASN A 670 15.25 21.17 -0.12
CA ASN A 670 15.45 21.95 1.10
C ASN A 670 14.26 21.82 2.09
N SER A 671 13.43 20.77 1.96
CA SER A 671 12.31 20.53 2.88
C SER A 671 12.78 19.77 4.12
N THR A 672 12.60 20.35 5.31
CA THR A 672 12.85 19.67 6.61
C THR A 672 11.69 18.74 7.01
N TYR A 673 10.83 18.39 6.07
CA TYR A 673 9.57 17.70 6.26
C TYR A 673 9.35 16.76 5.05
N GLY A 674 9.00 15.49 5.29
CA GLY A 674 8.95 14.42 4.28
C GLY A 674 7.91 14.64 3.17
N TYR A 675 8.03 13.92 2.05
CA TYR A 675 7.34 14.24 0.79
C TYR A 675 5.84 14.54 0.91
N TYR A 676 5.40 15.63 0.25
CA TYR A 676 4.02 16.10 0.22
C TYR A 676 3.55 16.29 -1.22
N TRP A 677 2.29 15.98 -1.47
CA TRP A 677 1.58 16.50 -2.64
C TRP A 677 1.00 17.90 -2.38
N GLY A 678 0.61 18.58 -3.46
CA GLY A 678 -0.18 19.81 -3.38
C GLY A 678 -1.67 19.52 -3.19
N ASN A 679 -2.51 20.38 -3.77
CA ASN A 679 -3.94 20.11 -3.86
C ASN A 679 -4.26 19.15 -5.03
N ASN A 680 -5.53 18.74 -5.13
CA ASN A 680 -6.03 17.86 -6.19
C ASN A 680 -5.70 18.41 -7.59
N LEU A 681 -5.47 17.50 -8.54
CA LEU A 681 -5.26 17.79 -9.97
C LEU A 681 -6.41 17.20 -10.78
N TYR A 682 -6.94 17.96 -11.74
CA TYR A 682 -7.98 17.52 -12.65
C TYR A 682 -7.58 17.78 -14.10
N LEU A 683 -7.89 16.83 -14.99
CA LEU A 683 -7.65 16.85 -16.43
C LEU A 683 -8.93 16.50 -17.19
N ASP A 684 -9.21 17.17 -18.29
CA ASP A 684 -10.44 17.00 -19.09
C ASP A 684 -10.19 17.30 -20.59
N ASN A 685 -11.16 17.02 -21.46
CA ASN A 685 -11.17 17.33 -22.90
C ASN A 685 -9.87 16.97 -23.62
N ILE A 686 -9.38 15.75 -23.37
CA ILE A 686 -8.05 15.30 -23.81
C ILE A 686 -8.14 14.90 -25.29
N CYS A 687 -7.65 15.78 -26.16
CA CYS A 687 -7.81 15.68 -27.62
C CYS A 687 -6.45 15.66 -28.35
N LEU A 688 -6.25 14.63 -29.16
CA LEU A 688 -5.26 14.60 -30.23
C LEU A 688 -5.88 15.14 -31.52
N ASN A 689 -5.75 16.45 -31.67
CA ASN A 689 -6.16 17.17 -32.87
C ASN A 689 -5.14 16.91 -33.99
N GLY A 690 -5.60 16.64 -35.20
CA GLY A 690 -4.72 16.47 -36.36
C GLY A 690 -5.38 16.85 -37.67
N SER A 691 -4.56 17.20 -38.66
CA SER A 691 -4.98 17.43 -40.04
C SER A 691 -4.07 16.62 -40.98
N GLY A 692 -4.65 15.97 -42.00
CA GLY A 692 -3.92 15.05 -42.87
C GLY A 692 -4.81 14.50 -43.98
N SER A 693 -4.23 13.73 -44.91
CA SER A 693 -5.02 12.98 -45.90
C SER A 693 -5.46 11.64 -45.34
N PHE A 694 -6.21 11.68 -44.25
CA PHE A 694 -7.06 10.57 -43.84
C PHE A 694 -8.21 10.52 -44.84
N SER A 695 -8.45 9.39 -45.48
CA SER A 695 -9.64 9.24 -46.33
C SER A 695 -10.83 8.89 -45.44
N ASP A 696 -11.61 9.92 -45.11
CA ASP A 696 -12.95 9.75 -44.53
C ASP A 696 -13.73 8.73 -45.38
N CYS A 697 -14.29 7.72 -44.73
CA CYS A 697 -15.21 6.80 -45.38
C CYS A 697 -16.44 7.59 -45.85
N SER A 698 -16.87 7.46 -47.11
CA SER A 698 -18.04 8.19 -47.61
C SER A 698 -19.37 7.72 -46.98
N THR A 699 -19.32 6.62 -46.20
CA THR A 699 -20.42 6.08 -45.40
C THR A 699 -19.97 5.83 -43.95
N GLU A 700 -20.76 6.25 -42.95
CA GLU A 700 -20.54 5.80 -41.56
C GLU A 700 -20.92 4.31 -41.42
N GLU A 701 -22.10 3.91 -41.91
CA GLU A 701 -22.61 2.54 -41.80
C GLU A 701 -23.24 2.03 -43.11
N LEU A 702 -22.83 0.84 -43.55
CA LEU A 702 -23.31 0.17 -44.77
C LEU A 702 -24.18 -1.05 -44.45
N GLU A 703 -25.51 -0.86 -44.46
CA GLU A 703 -26.51 -1.90 -44.21
C GLU A 703 -26.76 -2.82 -45.43
N LEU A 704 -26.11 -3.98 -45.47
CA LEU A 704 -26.39 -5.10 -46.38
C LEU A 704 -27.42 -6.08 -45.77
N LEU A 705 -28.56 -5.54 -45.32
CA LEU A 705 -29.58 -6.29 -44.57
C LEU A 705 -30.68 -6.92 -45.44
N ASN A 706 -30.85 -6.49 -46.69
CA ASN A 706 -31.97 -6.89 -47.55
C ASN A 706 -31.51 -7.30 -48.96
N GLY A 707 -32.00 -8.46 -49.44
CA GLY A 707 -31.84 -8.89 -50.83
C GLY A 707 -30.84 -10.04 -51.00
N VAL A 708 -29.85 -9.83 -51.88
CA VAL A 708 -28.69 -10.73 -52.05
C VAL A 708 -27.44 -9.91 -52.37
N ILE A 709 -26.33 -10.26 -51.74
CA ILE A 709 -25.03 -9.61 -51.89
C ILE A 709 -24.33 -10.23 -53.11
N ALA A 710 -23.88 -9.39 -54.05
CA ALA A 710 -23.31 -9.82 -55.33
C ALA A 710 -21.77 -9.82 -55.28
N SER A 711 -21.11 -10.40 -56.28
CA SER A 711 -19.64 -10.29 -56.40
C SER A 711 -19.23 -8.82 -56.51
N GLY A 712 -18.21 -8.43 -55.74
CA GLY A 712 -17.71 -7.06 -55.71
C GLY A 712 -16.96 -6.73 -54.42
N THR A 713 -16.26 -5.60 -54.44
CA THR A 713 -15.78 -4.94 -53.24
C THR A 713 -16.92 -4.10 -52.65
N TYR A 714 -17.05 -4.16 -51.33
CA TYR A 714 -17.84 -3.25 -50.51
C TYR A 714 -16.86 -2.58 -49.57
N ASP A 715 -16.34 -1.45 -50.02
CA ASP A 715 -15.37 -0.56 -49.39
C ASP A 715 -16.04 0.78 -49.02
N ASP A 716 -15.26 1.73 -48.50
CA ASP A 716 -15.68 3.12 -48.27
C ASP A 716 -16.80 3.30 -47.20
N ALA A 717 -16.78 2.43 -46.18
CA ALA A 717 -17.66 2.49 -45.01
C ALA A 717 -16.86 2.35 -43.70
N ALA A 718 -17.22 3.07 -42.64
CA ALA A 718 -16.59 2.88 -41.32
C ALA A 718 -17.04 1.56 -40.68
N THR A 719 -18.34 1.27 -40.73
CA THR A 719 -18.93 -0.03 -40.33
C THR A 719 -19.72 -0.67 -41.49
N ILE A 720 -19.63 -2.00 -41.64
CA ILE A 720 -20.47 -2.79 -42.57
C ILE A 720 -21.34 -3.76 -41.78
N MET A 721 -22.66 -3.73 -41.98
CA MET A 721 -23.62 -4.69 -41.41
C MET A 721 -24.21 -5.61 -42.49
N ALA A 722 -23.78 -6.87 -42.55
CA ALA A 722 -24.30 -7.85 -43.50
C ALA A 722 -25.24 -8.86 -42.82
N GLY A 723 -26.54 -8.77 -43.11
CA GLY A 723 -27.59 -9.62 -42.54
C GLY A 723 -28.31 -10.51 -43.56
N THR A 724 -27.81 -10.60 -44.79
CA THR A 724 -28.49 -11.26 -45.91
C THR A 724 -27.55 -12.15 -46.74
N ASN A 725 -28.09 -12.84 -47.75
CA ASN A 725 -27.41 -13.96 -48.41
C ASN A 725 -26.41 -13.49 -49.48
N LEU A 726 -25.21 -14.09 -49.53
CA LEU A 726 -24.32 -14.00 -50.70
C LEU A 726 -24.94 -14.73 -51.90
N LEU A 727 -24.76 -14.23 -53.12
CA LEU A 727 -25.11 -14.94 -54.35
C LEU A 727 -24.26 -16.20 -54.52
N ALA A 728 -24.84 -17.25 -55.10
CA ALA A 728 -24.11 -18.50 -55.39
C ALA A 728 -22.96 -18.24 -56.37
N ASN A 729 -21.76 -18.72 -56.04
CA ASN A 729 -20.49 -18.40 -56.74
C ASN A 729 -20.09 -16.91 -56.73
N ALA A 730 -20.60 -16.10 -55.78
CA ALA A 730 -20.13 -14.73 -55.62
C ALA A 730 -18.72 -14.67 -55.02
N GLU A 731 -17.88 -13.74 -55.48
CA GLU A 731 -16.61 -13.40 -54.81
C GLU A 731 -16.75 -11.99 -54.24
N VAL A 732 -16.78 -11.89 -52.91
CA VAL A 732 -17.11 -10.68 -52.16
C VAL A 732 -15.92 -10.26 -51.30
N TYR A 733 -15.60 -8.97 -51.32
CA TYR A 733 -14.57 -8.38 -50.45
C TYR A 733 -15.20 -7.28 -49.60
N PHE A 734 -15.11 -7.37 -48.28
CA PHE A 734 -15.56 -6.33 -47.34
C PHE A 734 -14.35 -5.58 -46.80
N GLU A 735 -14.41 -4.26 -46.79
CA GLU A 735 -13.36 -3.37 -46.29
C GLU A 735 -13.98 -2.24 -45.50
N ALA A 736 -13.68 -2.19 -44.20
CA ALA A 736 -14.23 -1.20 -43.28
C ALA A 736 -13.13 -0.58 -42.41
N ALA A 737 -13.30 0.68 -41.99
CA ALA A 737 -12.32 1.33 -41.12
C ALA A 737 -12.39 0.85 -39.66
N GLU A 738 -13.57 0.45 -39.18
CA GLU A 738 -13.82 0.14 -37.77
C GLU A 738 -14.34 -1.29 -37.56
N ALA A 739 -15.45 -1.67 -38.22
CA ALA A 739 -16.13 -2.94 -37.91
C ALA A 739 -16.86 -3.59 -39.10
N ILE A 740 -16.97 -4.92 -39.05
CA ILE A 740 -17.78 -5.73 -39.98
C ILE A 740 -18.63 -6.71 -39.15
N TYR A 741 -19.95 -6.52 -39.16
CA TYR A 741 -20.92 -7.34 -38.45
C TYR A 741 -21.65 -8.29 -39.40
N LEU A 742 -21.49 -9.61 -39.20
CA LEU A 742 -22.32 -10.63 -39.85
C LEU A 742 -23.52 -10.95 -38.95
N LEU A 743 -24.69 -10.41 -39.31
CA LEU A 743 -25.89 -10.48 -38.47
C LEU A 743 -26.69 -11.79 -38.65
N PRO A 744 -27.53 -12.18 -37.66
CA PRO A 744 -28.40 -13.36 -37.77
C PRO A 744 -29.33 -13.29 -38.99
N GLY A 745 -29.02 -14.09 -40.01
CA GLY A 745 -29.68 -14.05 -41.32
C GLY A 745 -28.70 -14.12 -42.50
N PHE A 746 -27.44 -13.73 -42.27
CA PHE A 746 -26.36 -13.88 -43.24
C PHE A 746 -26.11 -15.35 -43.61
N THR A 747 -26.06 -15.68 -44.92
CA THR A 747 -25.65 -17.01 -45.40
C THR A 747 -24.79 -16.93 -46.66
N ALA A 748 -23.80 -17.81 -46.76
CA ALA A 748 -22.99 -18.00 -47.96
C ALA A 748 -23.60 -19.12 -48.83
N ASN A 749 -24.05 -18.80 -50.06
CA ASN A 749 -24.58 -19.81 -50.97
C ASN A 749 -23.45 -20.62 -51.66
N GLU A 750 -23.81 -21.79 -52.21
CA GLU A 750 -22.84 -22.72 -52.78
C GLU A 750 -21.87 -22.05 -53.79
N GLY A 751 -20.57 -22.29 -53.58
CA GLY A 751 -19.48 -21.73 -54.38
C GLY A 751 -19.05 -20.30 -54.07
N SER A 752 -19.75 -19.56 -53.20
CA SER A 752 -19.35 -18.17 -52.87
C SER A 752 -18.11 -18.10 -51.97
N LYS A 753 -17.29 -17.05 -52.13
CA LYS A 753 -16.19 -16.66 -51.23
C LYS A 753 -16.49 -15.29 -50.62
N LEU A 754 -16.12 -15.13 -49.36
CA LEU A 754 -16.02 -13.83 -48.68
C LEU A 754 -14.58 -13.65 -48.20
N SER A 755 -14.01 -12.50 -48.51
CA SER A 755 -12.82 -11.94 -47.86
C SER A 755 -13.25 -10.69 -47.08
N ALA A 756 -12.60 -10.42 -45.95
CA ALA A 756 -12.87 -9.25 -45.13
C ALA A 756 -11.57 -8.70 -44.54
N VAL A 757 -11.45 -7.38 -44.44
CA VAL A 757 -10.33 -6.70 -43.76
C VAL A 757 -10.83 -5.46 -43.02
N ILE A 758 -10.21 -5.13 -41.88
CA ILE A 758 -10.35 -3.83 -41.23
C ILE A 758 -9.09 -3.02 -41.52
N ARG A 759 -9.23 -1.86 -42.17
CA ARG A 759 -8.15 -0.89 -42.43
C ARG A 759 -8.74 0.48 -42.81
N PRO A 760 -8.02 1.59 -42.64
CA PRO A 760 -8.53 2.92 -42.99
C PRO A 760 -9.06 2.99 -44.42
N CYS A 761 -10.23 3.62 -44.60
CA CYS A 761 -10.84 3.80 -45.91
C CYS A 761 -9.86 4.48 -46.89
N GLY A 762 -9.91 4.08 -48.17
CA GLY A 762 -9.04 4.61 -49.22
C GLY A 762 -7.56 4.21 -49.13
N ALA A 763 -7.14 3.41 -48.14
CA ALA A 763 -5.80 2.84 -48.08
C ALA A 763 -5.53 2.03 -49.36
N ALA A 764 -4.48 2.40 -50.11
CA ALA A 764 -4.19 1.79 -51.40
C ALA A 764 -3.94 0.28 -51.23
N ALA A 765 -4.82 -0.54 -51.82
CA ALA A 765 -4.72 -2.00 -51.76
C ALA A 765 -3.37 -2.48 -52.34
N GLN A 766 -2.45 -2.83 -51.45
CA GLN A 766 -1.15 -3.35 -51.83
C GLN A 766 -1.32 -4.75 -52.43
N GLU A 767 -0.93 -4.93 -53.70
CA GLU A 767 -1.15 -6.16 -54.47
C GLU A 767 -0.21 -7.32 -54.04
N ASP A 768 -0.30 -7.78 -52.78
CA ASP A 768 0.21 -9.10 -52.36
C ASP A 768 -0.73 -10.21 -52.85
N ALA A 769 -1.00 -10.21 -54.16
CA ALA A 769 -1.92 -11.08 -54.87
C ALA A 769 -1.38 -12.52 -55.08
N ASN A 770 -0.58 -13.03 -54.13
CA ASN A 770 0.19 -14.28 -54.27
C ASN A 770 0.17 -15.24 -53.07
N ASP A 771 -0.57 -14.96 -51.99
CA ASP A 771 -1.00 -16.05 -51.09
C ASP A 771 -2.46 -15.91 -50.64
N PRO A 772 -3.42 -16.57 -51.31
CA PRO A 772 -4.76 -16.69 -50.77
C PRO A 772 -4.70 -17.61 -49.56
N MET A 773 -4.89 -17.07 -48.34
CA MET A 773 -5.01 -17.87 -47.12
C MET A 773 -6.23 -18.80 -47.21
N LEU A 774 -6.00 -19.98 -47.79
CA LEU A 774 -6.99 -21.03 -47.93
C LEU A 774 -7.36 -21.53 -46.55
N LEU A 775 -8.56 -21.12 -46.07
CA LEU A 775 -9.20 -21.71 -44.89
C LEU A 775 -9.09 -23.25 -45.00
N PRO A 776 -8.40 -23.92 -44.08
CA PRO A 776 -8.15 -25.36 -44.19
C PRO A 776 -9.47 -26.12 -44.31
N SER A 777 -9.54 -27.04 -45.29
CA SER A 777 -10.78 -27.76 -45.62
C SER A 777 -11.14 -28.88 -44.62
N GLU A 778 -10.58 -28.83 -43.41
CA GLU A 778 -10.96 -29.66 -42.29
C GLU A 778 -11.83 -28.85 -41.31
N LEU A 779 -13.14 -29.01 -41.43
CA LEU A 779 -14.08 -28.73 -40.34
C LEU A 779 -13.79 -29.69 -39.19
N ALA A 780 -12.87 -29.29 -38.32
CA ALA A 780 -12.74 -29.85 -36.99
C ALA A 780 -14.09 -29.78 -36.26
N LYS A 781 -14.41 -30.82 -35.47
CA LYS A 781 -15.76 -31.00 -34.93
C LYS A 781 -16.14 -29.87 -33.95
N PRO A 782 -17.39 -29.37 -33.99
CA PRO A 782 -17.87 -28.36 -33.05
C PRO A 782 -18.19 -28.99 -31.67
N ASP A 783 -17.15 -29.30 -30.89
CA ASP A 783 -17.27 -29.80 -29.51
C ASP A 783 -16.49 -28.97 -28.46
N THR A 784 -15.57 -28.07 -28.87
CA THR A 784 -14.72 -27.29 -27.94
C THR A 784 -14.50 -25.83 -28.33
N LEU A 785 -15.56 -25.17 -28.84
CA LEU A 785 -15.68 -23.71 -28.75
C LEU A 785 -16.74 -23.44 -27.66
N GLU A 786 -16.34 -22.84 -26.54
CA GLU A 786 -17.31 -22.19 -25.65
C GLU A 786 -17.92 -21.03 -26.44
N PRO A 787 -19.24 -21.04 -26.73
CA PRO A 787 -19.86 -19.94 -27.45
C PRO A 787 -19.83 -18.68 -26.57
N PHE A 788 -19.73 -17.51 -27.19
CA PHE A 788 -19.81 -16.23 -26.48
C PHE A 788 -21.17 -16.12 -25.77
N ARG A 789 -21.20 -16.41 -24.46
CA ARG A 789 -22.45 -16.57 -23.71
C ARG A 789 -23.02 -15.21 -23.35
N LEU A 790 -23.89 -14.69 -24.23
CA LEU A 790 -24.84 -13.65 -23.84
C LEU A 790 -25.58 -14.08 -22.55
N PRO A 791 -25.78 -13.18 -21.57
CA PRO A 791 -26.41 -13.53 -20.31
C PRO A 791 -27.84 -14.06 -20.58
N GLN A 792 -28.18 -15.25 -20.05
CA GLN A 792 -29.51 -15.81 -20.24
C GLN A 792 -30.62 -14.93 -19.64
N ILE A 793 -30.27 -14.11 -18.64
CA ILE A 793 -31.10 -13.07 -18.08
C ILE A 793 -30.23 -11.94 -17.52
N GLU A 794 -30.68 -10.69 -17.67
CA GLU A 794 -30.03 -9.51 -17.08
C GLU A 794 -31.08 -8.55 -16.50
N LEU A 795 -30.70 -7.70 -15.53
CA LEU A 795 -31.57 -6.70 -14.91
C LEU A 795 -30.79 -5.42 -14.61
N GLN A 796 -31.28 -4.29 -15.11
CA GLN A 796 -30.71 -2.94 -14.99
C GLN A 796 -31.75 -1.99 -14.37
N LEU A 797 -31.28 -0.96 -13.66
CA LEU A 797 -32.09 0.03 -12.95
C LEU A 797 -31.46 1.41 -13.12
N TYR A 798 -32.10 2.33 -13.85
CA TYR A 798 -31.59 3.69 -14.07
C TYR A 798 -32.70 4.76 -14.10
N PRO A 799 -32.56 5.91 -13.41
CA PRO A 799 -31.58 6.19 -12.36
C PRO A 799 -31.80 5.31 -11.12
N ASN A 800 -30.76 5.09 -10.33
CA ASN A 800 -30.81 4.34 -9.07
C ASN A 800 -29.62 4.78 -8.18
N PRO A 801 -29.80 5.63 -7.14
CA PRO A 801 -31.06 5.99 -6.51
C PRO A 801 -32.04 6.81 -7.38
N PHE A 802 -33.32 6.80 -7.01
CA PHE A 802 -34.34 7.56 -7.73
C PHE A 802 -35.34 8.28 -6.80
N ALA A 803 -35.73 9.50 -7.20
CA ALA A 803 -36.62 10.37 -6.42
C ALA A 803 -38.10 10.30 -6.84
N ALA A 804 -38.40 9.88 -8.08
CA ALA A 804 -39.77 9.84 -8.61
C ALA A 804 -40.05 8.57 -9.42
N GLN A 805 -39.26 8.28 -10.45
CA GLN A 805 -39.38 7.09 -11.29
C GLN A 805 -37.99 6.51 -11.60
N THR A 806 -37.90 5.19 -11.77
CA THR A 806 -36.73 4.49 -12.29
C THR A 806 -37.15 3.63 -13.49
N THR A 807 -36.29 3.51 -14.48
CA THR A 807 -36.45 2.59 -15.60
C THR A 807 -35.90 1.22 -15.21
N VAL A 808 -36.77 0.22 -15.29
CA VAL A 808 -36.43 -1.20 -15.09
C VAL A 808 -36.29 -1.84 -16.45
N ARG A 809 -35.05 -2.05 -16.88
CA ARG A 809 -34.71 -2.72 -18.14
C ARG A 809 -34.14 -4.11 -17.85
N TYR A 810 -34.57 -5.12 -18.60
CA TYR A 810 -34.13 -6.50 -18.41
C TYR A 810 -34.00 -7.25 -19.74
N TYR A 811 -33.04 -8.18 -19.80
CA TYR A 811 -32.80 -9.02 -20.97
C TYR A 811 -33.30 -10.44 -20.71
N LEU A 812 -33.85 -11.09 -21.74
CA LEU A 812 -34.19 -12.51 -21.76
C LEU A 812 -33.54 -13.17 -22.98
N GLY A 813 -32.56 -14.05 -22.74
CA GLY A 813 -31.86 -14.76 -23.81
C GLY A 813 -32.67 -15.86 -24.51
N GLN A 814 -33.88 -16.16 -24.02
CA GLN A 814 -34.83 -17.11 -24.62
C GLN A 814 -36.29 -16.72 -24.35
N MET A 815 -37.22 -17.39 -25.03
CA MET A 815 -38.66 -17.10 -24.97
C MET A 815 -39.32 -17.70 -23.71
N GLU A 816 -39.50 -16.88 -22.66
CA GLU A 816 -39.96 -17.32 -21.33
C GLU A 816 -41.47 -17.14 -21.11
N ALA A 817 -42.24 -18.23 -21.23
CA ALA A 817 -43.71 -18.22 -21.17
C ALA A 817 -44.34 -17.70 -19.85
N THR A 818 -43.56 -17.49 -18.79
CA THR A 818 -44.01 -16.78 -17.58
C THR A 818 -42.81 -16.16 -16.87
N VAL A 819 -42.83 -14.84 -16.69
CA VAL A 819 -41.76 -14.09 -16.01
C VAL A 819 -42.38 -13.36 -14.82
N GLU A 820 -41.79 -13.49 -13.64
CA GLU A 820 -42.29 -12.91 -12.41
C GLU A 820 -41.26 -11.95 -11.82
N MET A 821 -41.61 -10.68 -11.68
CA MET A 821 -40.78 -9.70 -10.98
C MET A 821 -41.40 -9.33 -9.62
N ARG A 822 -40.59 -9.23 -8.58
CA ARG A 822 -41.02 -8.89 -7.21
C ARG A 822 -40.21 -7.75 -6.64
N LEU A 823 -40.87 -6.77 -6.05
CA LEU A 823 -40.21 -5.76 -5.22
C LEU A 823 -40.34 -6.19 -3.76
N THR A 824 -39.21 -6.27 -3.05
CA THR A 824 -39.11 -6.70 -1.65
C THR A 824 -38.47 -5.61 -0.79
N ASP A 825 -38.82 -5.57 0.49
CA ASP A 825 -38.13 -4.76 1.49
C ASP A 825 -36.80 -5.41 1.93
N MET A 826 -36.04 -4.74 2.80
CA MET A 826 -34.79 -5.25 3.36
C MET A 826 -34.92 -6.52 4.23
N HIS A 827 -36.15 -6.93 4.59
CA HIS A 827 -36.44 -8.17 5.32
C HIS A 827 -36.95 -9.29 4.38
N GLY A 828 -36.98 -9.05 3.06
CA GLY A 828 -37.47 -10.00 2.05
C GLY A 828 -39.00 -10.07 1.93
N GLN A 829 -39.76 -9.20 2.63
CA GLN A 829 -41.21 -9.14 2.49
C GLN A 829 -41.56 -8.58 1.10
N THR A 830 -42.36 -9.32 0.32
CA THR A 830 -42.80 -8.88 -1.01
C THR A 830 -43.83 -7.76 -0.89
N LEU A 831 -43.47 -6.57 -1.36
CA LEU A 831 -44.29 -5.36 -1.36
C LEU A 831 -45.15 -5.25 -2.64
N ARG A 832 -44.57 -5.64 -3.79
CA ARG A 832 -45.25 -5.68 -5.09
C ARG A 832 -44.81 -6.90 -5.89
N THR A 833 -45.69 -7.38 -6.77
CA THR A 833 -45.39 -8.43 -7.75
C THR A 833 -45.93 -7.96 -9.10
N PHE A 834 -45.09 -8.06 -10.13
CA PHE A 834 -45.38 -7.73 -11.51
C PHE A 834 -45.34 -9.06 -12.31
N PRO A 835 -46.50 -9.71 -12.53
CA PRO A 835 -46.58 -10.92 -13.35
C PRO A 835 -46.59 -10.54 -14.83
N PHE A 836 -45.58 -10.96 -15.57
CA PHE A 836 -45.46 -10.72 -17.01
C PHE A 836 -45.68 -12.03 -17.79
N THR A 837 -46.47 -11.95 -18.85
CA THR A 837 -46.49 -12.99 -19.90
C THR A 837 -45.66 -12.45 -21.06
N VAL A 838 -44.43 -12.94 -21.18
CA VAL A 838 -43.48 -12.50 -22.21
C VAL A 838 -43.44 -13.57 -23.30
N THR A 839 -43.49 -13.16 -24.57
CA THR A 839 -43.57 -14.08 -25.71
C THR A 839 -42.40 -13.95 -26.68
N GLU A 840 -41.38 -13.17 -26.34
CA GLU A 840 -40.26 -12.83 -27.22
C GLU A 840 -38.96 -12.68 -26.39
N SER A 841 -37.85 -13.21 -26.91
CA SER A 841 -36.49 -13.02 -26.35
C SER A 841 -35.94 -11.65 -26.76
N GLY A 842 -35.18 -11.00 -25.89
CA GLY A 842 -34.58 -9.69 -26.15
C GLY A 842 -34.60 -8.77 -24.92
N TRP A 843 -34.44 -7.47 -25.17
CA TRP A 843 -34.56 -6.43 -24.15
C TRP A 843 -36.02 -6.02 -23.94
N HIS A 844 -36.41 -5.92 -22.66
CA HIS A 844 -37.72 -5.50 -22.19
C HIS A 844 -37.57 -4.36 -21.19
N GLU A 845 -38.48 -3.39 -21.16
CA GLU A 845 -38.38 -2.21 -20.31
C GLU A 845 -39.75 -1.79 -19.75
N PHE A 846 -39.78 -1.30 -18.50
CA PHE A 846 -40.91 -0.57 -17.94
C PHE A 846 -40.48 0.43 -16.85
N LEU A 847 -41.31 1.45 -16.60
CA LEU A 847 -41.09 2.43 -15.54
C LEU A 847 -41.66 1.96 -14.19
N LEU A 848 -40.84 2.00 -13.15
CA LEU A 848 -41.23 1.77 -11.76
C LEU A 848 -41.33 3.12 -11.03
N ASP A 849 -42.56 3.53 -10.74
CA ASP A 849 -42.87 4.77 -10.01
C ASP A 849 -42.74 4.58 -8.49
N ARG A 850 -42.19 5.60 -7.81
CA ARG A 850 -41.98 5.66 -6.35
C ARG A 850 -43.28 5.52 -5.56
N LYS A 851 -44.43 5.86 -6.11
CA LYS A 851 -45.73 5.89 -5.42
C LYS A 851 -45.92 4.71 -4.48
N ASP A 852 -46.23 5.01 -3.22
CA ASP A 852 -46.37 4.10 -2.07
C ASP A 852 -45.08 3.41 -1.55
N LEU A 853 -43.90 3.84 -2.02
CA LEU A 853 -42.58 3.45 -1.47
C LEU A 853 -41.96 4.62 -0.69
N PRO A 854 -41.79 4.48 0.65
CA PRO A 854 -40.95 5.37 1.45
C PRO A 854 -39.50 5.49 0.93
N THR A 855 -38.80 6.54 1.36
CA THR A 855 -37.33 6.63 1.24
C THR A 855 -36.68 5.42 1.93
N GLY A 856 -35.79 4.72 1.25
CA GLY A 856 -35.21 3.48 1.75
C GLY A 856 -34.60 2.56 0.70
N ILE A 857 -34.11 1.41 1.16
CA ILE A 857 -33.49 0.38 0.33
C ILE A 857 -34.47 -0.79 0.15
N TYR A 858 -34.64 -1.19 -1.10
CA TYR A 858 -35.47 -2.30 -1.56
C TYR A 858 -34.64 -3.24 -2.45
N PHE A 859 -35.20 -4.40 -2.78
CA PHE A 859 -34.62 -5.30 -3.77
C PHE A 859 -35.66 -5.66 -4.82
N LEU A 860 -35.32 -5.44 -6.10
CA LEU A 860 -36.12 -5.86 -7.23
C LEU A 860 -35.57 -7.19 -7.75
N GLN A 861 -36.40 -8.23 -7.66
CA GLN A 861 -36.08 -9.61 -7.98
C GLN A 861 -36.79 -10.02 -9.27
N LEU A 862 -36.05 -10.46 -10.28
CA LEU A 862 -36.56 -10.96 -11.55
C LEU A 862 -36.38 -12.48 -11.62
N ARG A 863 -37.48 -13.21 -11.80
CA ARG A 863 -37.54 -14.68 -11.80
C ARG A 863 -38.09 -15.22 -13.12
N THR A 864 -37.34 -16.08 -13.77
CA THR A 864 -37.79 -16.95 -14.87
C THR A 864 -38.09 -18.35 -14.34
N LYS A 865 -38.34 -19.31 -15.23
CA LYS A 865 -38.51 -20.72 -14.85
C LYS A 865 -37.27 -21.30 -14.15
N ASP A 866 -36.08 -20.95 -14.62
CA ASP A 866 -34.81 -21.61 -14.25
C ASP A 866 -33.80 -20.70 -13.53
N GLN A 867 -34.01 -19.37 -13.47
CA GLN A 867 -33.08 -18.39 -12.88
C GLN A 867 -33.78 -17.29 -12.06
N LEU A 868 -33.02 -16.65 -11.16
CA LEU A 868 -33.43 -15.54 -10.29
C LEU A 868 -32.30 -14.52 -10.16
N ILE A 869 -32.51 -13.29 -10.61
CA ILE A 869 -31.61 -12.15 -10.36
C ILE A 869 -32.25 -11.19 -9.34
N SER A 870 -31.43 -10.58 -8.50
CA SER A 870 -31.83 -9.53 -7.56
C SER A 870 -30.93 -8.31 -7.72
N LYS A 871 -31.51 -7.11 -7.84
CA LYS A 871 -30.76 -5.83 -7.83
C LYS A 871 -31.26 -4.95 -6.68
N LYS A 872 -30.31 -4.30 -5.99
CA LYS A 872 -30.58 -3.28 -4.97
C LYS A 872 -31.23 -2.06 -5.64
N LEU A 873 -32.33 -1.59 -5.08
CA LEU A 873 -33.06 -0.40 -5.52
C LEU A 873 -33.12 0.60 -4.37
N VAL A 874 -32.77 1.86 -4.63
CA VAL A 874 -32.75 2.92 -3.61
C VAL A 874 -33.74 4.02 -3.97
N VAL A 875 -34.70 4.26 -3.07
CA VAL A 875 -35.65 5.38 -3.16
C VAL A 875 -35.13 6.51 -2.27
N ILE A 876 -34.99 7.72 -2.83
CA ILE A 876 -34.55 8.94 -2.12
C ILE A 876 -35.68 9.93 -1.90
#